data_AF-A0A7H8TET6-F1
#
_entry.id   AF-A0A7H8TET6-F1
#
_cell.length_a   1.000
_cell.length_b   1.000
_cell.length_c   1.000
_cell.angle_alpha   90.00
_cell.angle_beta   90.00
_cell.angle_gamma   90.00
#
_symmetry.space_group_name_H-M   'P 1'
#
loop_
_entity.id
_entity.type
_entity.pdbx_description
1 polymer ?
#
loop_
_entity_poly.entity_id
_entity_poly.type
_entity_poly.pdbx_seq_one_letter_code
_entity_poly.pdbx_strand_id
1 'polypeptide(L)'
;MLPHLPINPGRCQTEPPQECGEHSKEGEIMPIEKGDLIIGDGPDVYYIENDRRRLVPDYTTLLALDSKGWDAVKHVLADELLAVEIGPPIPSLANGSLLIGTDGKSFLARRGQLHPVPDAATLALFPRHRAAQLRPGDLQLFPSRLGEKLPSVHDVSAEVLAIDTYIRSLAPLPYRDDTDEAGPVVKRPGVTEVDGVAVEVSEQRIRMSRRVSDFVEINPIPDVMWAGALVTGASVAPGALAPIPLQRHPGWITVATSLTSPAPKSQSRRLSEPSLRAYQDALTELIHELKPQDSAAAISFQLEKIDTLEEGMLRFGLNLKGSGWGVDAKAQLNTRASRSTTFGYFSQSYYQVTFDADGSPPRFFADDVTLDQVKAYCGPDNPPCHIATVTYGRLLTFLVDSEATSFEVKAALNASWESAVSGTAALTGEHKNTLSRSSVTAAVLGGSSGVVGEVITNPVAGLVPWIQGQLAVNRDLPVAPIQYTVRYLAPPHNLVQVSRTTDVVRIVDANVYGGREAGGTYKVGEGDGKGPVPTGIRVNRGDEVTFTATGRVWAGWMFIGATGPEGISGPPKSWYPLPDGEGVRGSMLIGGYDNGKWFPIGSGARVHVPAESDDCELWLRLNDDDMTNGDGDFDVTVSVRRRLPTIPAMPQ
;
A
#
# COMPACT_ATOMS: atom_id res chain seq x y z
N MET A 1 -68.07 -26.78 -19.39
CA MET A 1 -69.32 -26.29 -20.00
C MET A 1 -69.15 -24.81 -20.28
N LEU A 2 -68.83 -24.48 -21.53
CA LEU A 2 -68.80 -23.11 -22.03
C LEU A 2 -70.04 -22.91 -22.93
N PRO A 3 -70.72 -21.76 -22.87
CA PRO A 3 -71.94 -21.51 -23.63
C PRO A 3 -71.63 -20.99 -25.03
N HIS A 4 -72.41 -21.49 -26.00
CA HIS A 4 -72.51 -20.99 -27.37
C HIS A 4 -73.10 -19.57 -27.43
N LEU A 5 -72.64 -18.78 -28.40
CA LEU A 5 -73.28 -17.55 -28.90
C LEU A 5 -72.95 -17.40 -30.41
N PRO A 6 -73.74 -16.66 -31.22
CA PRO A 6 -74.64 -17.28 -32.20
C PRO A 6 -74.33 -16.94 -33.67
N ILE A 7 -74.85 -17.77 -34.58
CA ILE A 7 -74.89 -17.54 -36.03
C ILE A 7 -76.17 -16.77 -36.37
N ASN A 8 -76.06 -15.70 -37.17
CA ASN A 8 -77.21 -14.98 -37.75
C ASN A 8 -77.23 -15.19 -39.28
N PRO A 9 -78.31 -15.75 -39.87
CA PRO A 9 -78.37 -16.07 -41.28
C PRO A 9 -79.04 -14.97 -42.12
N GLY A 10 -78.61 -14.84 -43.37
CA GLY A 10 -79.49 -14.38 -44.45
C GLY A 10 -78.98 -13.21 -45.30
N ARG A 11 -78.52 -13.53 -46.51
CA ARG A 11 -79.15 -13.05 -47.76
C ARG A 11 -78.65 -13.85 -48.96
N CYS A 12 -79.53 -14.70 -49.49
CA CYS A 12 -79.47 -15.25 -50.85
C CYS A 12 -79.96 -14.21 -51.85
N GLN A 13 -79.25 -14.03 -52.96
CA GLN A 13 -79.81 -13.75 -54.29
C GLN A 13 -78.93 -14.44 -55.38
N THR A 14 -79.49 -15.53 -55.95
CA THR A 14 -79.54 -16.00 -57.37
C THR A 14 -78.77 -15.16 -58.43
N GLU A 15 -78.00 -15.63 -59.43
CA GLU A 15 -77.92 -16.81 -60.35
C GLU A 15 -76.62 -16.65 -61.23
N PRO A 16 -76.17 -17.57 -62.13
CA PRO A 16 -76.04 -19.04 -62.14
C PRO A 16 -74.55 -19.47 -62.47
N PRO A 17 -74.21 -20.76 -62.74
CA PRO A 17 -72.87 -21.30 -62.47
C PRO A 17 -71.88 -21.11 -63.64
N GLN A 18 -70.69 -20.62 -63.34
CA GLN A 18 -69.54 -20.77 -64.24
C GLN A 18 -68.70 -21.97 -63.79
N GLU A 19 -68.69 -22.95 -64.69
CA GLU A 19 -67.91 -24.18 -64.79
C GLU A 19 -66.78 -24.39 -63.76
N CYS A 20 -66.81 -25.59 -63.18
CA CYS A 20 -65.67 -26.27 -62.59
C CYS A 20 -64.48 -26.26 -63.57
N GLY A 21 -63.57 -25.30 -63.37
CA GLY A 21 -62.19 -25.43 -63.80
C GLY A 21 -61.45 -26.31 -62.80
N GLU A 22 -61.34 -27.60 -63.10
CA GLU A 22 -60.29 -28.45 -62.55
C GLU A 22 -58.93 -27.82 -62.90
N HIS A 23 -58.34 -27.14 -61.93
CA HIS A 23 -56.90 -26.99 -61.84
C HIS A 23 -56.46 -27.46 -60.45
N SER A 24 -56.44 -28.78 -60.29
CA SER A 24 -55.42 -29.43 -59.48
C SER A 24 -54.06 -29.09 -60.10
N LYS A 25 -53.47 -27.98 -59.63
CA LYS A 25 -52.01 -27.84 -59.66
C LYS A 25 -51.50 -28.48 -58.37
N GLU A 26 -50.74 -29.55 -58.53
CA GLU A 26 -49.83 -30.08 -57.52
C GLU A 26 -49.07 -28.91 -56.85
N GLY A 27 -49.01 -28.99 -55.53
CA GLY A 27 -48.56 -27.93 -54.64
C GLY A 27 -47.20 -27.35 -55.01
N GLU A 28 -47.20 -26.03 -55.21
CA GLU A 28 -45.99 -25.24 -55.06
C GLU A 28 -45.71 -25.15 -53.55
N ILE A 29 -44.84 -26.03 -53.06
CA ILE A 29 -44.38 -26.04 -51.67
C ILE A 29 -43.62 -24.73 -51.43
N MET A 30 -44.27 -23.74 -50.83
CA MET A 30 -43.55 -22.55 -50.37
C MET A 30 -42.63 -22.97 -49.21
N PRO A 31 -41.32 -22.69 -49.30
CA PRO A 31 -40.40 -23.06 -48.22
C PRO A 31 -40.80 -22.33 -46.93
N ILE A 32 -40.83 -23.07 -45.82
CA ILE A 32 -40.99 -22.49 -44.49
C ILE A 32 -39.67 -21.82 -44.11
N GLU A 33 -39.68 -20.50 -44.02
CA GLU A 33 -38.47 -19.70 -43.74
C GLU A 33 -38.49 -19.10 -42.33
N LYS A 34 -37.30 -18.75 -41.83
CA LYS A 34 -37.16 -18.00 -40.57
C LYS A 34 -37.95 -16.69 -40.66
N GLY A 35 -38.81 -16.45 -39.67
CA GLY A 35 -39.67 -15.27 -39.60
C GLY A 35 -41.09 -15.52 -40.10
N ASP A 36 -41.37 -16.68 -40.71
CA ASP A 36 -42.71 -17.03 -41.16
C ASP A 36 -43.67 -17.23 -39.98
N LEU A 37 -44.91 -16.77 -40.19
CA LEU A 37 -46.07 -17.13 -39.38
C LEU A 37 -46.85 -18.19 -40.13
N ILE A 38 -47.02 -19.37 -39.53
CA ILE A 38 -47.66 -20.52 -40.18
C ILE A 38 -48.79 -21.11 -39.34
N ILE A 39 -49.78 -21.68 -40.02
CA ILE A 39 -50.89 -22.44 -39.43
C ILE A 39 -51.12 -23.71 -40.24
N GLY A 40 -51.48 -24.80 -39.58
CA GLY A 40 -51.94 -26.03 -40.24
C GLY A 40 -53.46 -26.18 -40.16
N ASP A 41 -53.95 -27.41 -40.16
CA ASP A 41 -55.40 -27.67 -40.06
C ASP A 41 -56.00 -27.38 -38.66
N GLY A 42 -55.14 -27.09 -37.67
CA GLY A 42 -55.52 -26.74 -36.30
C GLY A 42 -55.57 -25.22 -36.04
N PRO A 43 -56.08 -24.78 -34.88
CA PRO A 43 -56.27 -23.36 -34.57
C PRO A 43 -54.98 -22.61 -34.17
N ASP A 44 -53.88 -23.34 -33.96
CA ASP A 44 -52.64 -22.79 -33.39
C ASP A 44 -51.75 -22.18 -34.48
N VAL A 45 -51.35 -20.92 -34.26
CA VAL A 45 -50.39 -20.21 -35.11
C VAL A 45 -48.97 -20.35 -34.54
N TYR A 46 -47.99 -20.55 -35.41
CA TYR A 46 -46.59 -20.69 -35.02
C TYR A 46 -45.72 -19.66 -35.73
N TYR A 47 -44.74 -19.12 -35.01
CA TYR A 47 -43.65 -18.30 -35.54
C TYR A 47 -42.40 -19.14 -35.73
N ILE A 48 -41.74 -19.03 -36.88
CA ILE A 48 -40.54 -19.81 -37.19
C ILE A 48 -39.28 -19.06 -36.77
N GLU A 49 -38.54 -19.66 -35.84
CA GLU A 49 -37.28 -19.09 -35.34
C GLU A 49 -36.27 -20.21 -35.06
N ASN A 50 -35.06 -20.08 -35.61
CA ASN A 50 -33.96 -21.04 -35.45
C ASN A 50 -34.40 -22.49 -35.75
N ASP A 51 -35.04 -22.69 -36.92
CA ASP A 51 -35.54 -23.97 -37.42
C ASP A 51 -36.57 -24.67 -36.52
N ARG A 52 -37.22 -23.90 -35.63
CA ARG A 52 -38.26 -24.38 -34.73
C ARG A 52 -39.54 -23.56 -34.88
N ARG A 53 -40.68 -24.25 -34.75
CA ARG A 53 -42.01 -23.62 -34.70
C ARG A 53 -42.34 -23.26 -33.26
N ARG A 54 -42.57 -21.99 -32.97
CA ARG A 54 -42.90 -21.48 -31.62
C ARG A 54 -44.35 -21.03 -31.60
N LEU A 55 -45.14 -21.59 -30.68
CA LEU A 55 -46.56 -21.22 -30.55
C LEU A 55 -46.71 -19.71 -30.28
N VAL A 56 -47.58 -19.05 -31.05
CA VAL A 56 -48.03 -17.67 -30.83
C VAL A 56 -49.26 -17.72 -29.92
N PRO A 57 -49.17 -17.28 -28.66
CA PRO A 57 -50.17 -17.61 -27.64
C PRO A 57 -51.48 -16.82 -27.75
N ASP A 58 -51.48 -15.68 -28.44
CA ASP A 58 -52.64 -14.79 -28.56
C ASP A 58 -52.50 -13.83 -29.74
N TYR A 59 -53.62 -13.23 -30.15
CA TYR A 59 -53.67 -12.30 -31.28
C TYR A 59 -52.90 -10.99 -31.06
N THR A 60 -52.73 -10.54 -29.81
CA THR A 60 -51.94 -9.32 -29.52
C THR A 60 -50.46 -9.58 -29.83
N THR A 61 -49.99 -10.78 -29.49
CA THR A 61 -48.65 -11.26 -29.81
C THR A 61 -48.47 -11.45 -31.32
N LEU A 62 -49.47 -11.99 -32.02
CA LEU A 62 -49.46 -12.10 -33.48
C LEU A 62 -49.26 -10.74 -34.17
N LEU A 63 -50.06 -9.74 -33.80
CA LEU A 63 -49.96 -8.38 -34.33
C LEU A 63 -48.63 -7.66 -34.00
N ALA A 64 -47.95 -8.11 -32.95
CA ALA A 64 -46.65 -7.58 -32.58
C ALA A 64 -45.51 -8.19 -33.39
N LEU A 65 -45.64 -9.47 -33.78
CA LEU A 65 -44.70 -10.15 -34.66
C LEU A 65 -44.84 -9.68 -36.12
N ASP A 66 -46.08 -9.51 -36.61
CA ASP A 66 -46.36 -8.91 -37.92
C ASP A 66 -47.62 -8.02 -37.85
N SER A 67 -47.51 -6.79 -38.34
CA SER A 67 -48.59 -5.80 -38.29
C SER A 67 -49.81 -6.16 -39.16
N LYS A 68 -49.65 -7.08 -40.13
CA LYS A 68 -50.73 -7.62 -40.95
C LYS A 68 -51.57 -8.68 -40.21
N GLY A 69 -51.10 -9.16 -39.05
CA GLY A 69 -51.84 -10.12 -38.23
C GLY A 69 -52.15 -11.42 -38.98
N TRP A 70 -53.43 -11.78 -39.08
CA TRP A 70 -53.86 -13.00 -39.79
C TRP A 70 -53.49 -13.01 -41.28
N ASP A 71 -53.39 -11.85 -41.92
CA ASP A 71 -53.04 -11.76 -43.34
C ASP A 71 -51.54 -12.11 -43.61
N ALA A 72 -50.71 -12.17 -42.57
CA ALA A 72 -49.33 -12.67 -42.66
C ALA A 72 -49.20 -14.18 -42.43
N VAL A 73 -50.26 -14.85 -41.97
CA VAL A 73 -50.22 -16.27 -41.61
C VAL A 73 -50.37 -17.13 -42.86
N LYS A 74 -49.36 -17.94 -43.16
CA LYS A 74 -49.36 -18.90 -44.28
C LYS A 74 -49.97 -20.22 -43.84
N HIS A 75 -50.89 -20.78 -44.64
CA HIS A 75 -51.37 -22.13 -44.41
C HIS A 75 -50.36 -23.14 -44.97
N VAL A 76 -49.97 -24.13 -44.18
CA VAL A 76 -49.07 -25.23 -44.56
C VAL A 76 -49.76 -26.57 -44.35
N LEU A 77 -49.27 -27.62 -45.01
CA LEU A 77 -49.82 -28.96 -44.78
C LEU A 77 -49.45 -29.47 -43.38
N ALA A 78 -50.29 -30.33 -42.80
CA ALA A 78 -50.06 -30.87 -41.45
C ALA A 78 -48.70 -31.57 -41.32
N ASP A 79 -48.28 -32.33 -42.34
CA ASP A 79 -47.00 -33.05 -42.36
C ASP A 79 -45.79 -32.08 -42.43
N GLU A 80 -45.91 -30.98 -43.18
CA GLU A 80 -44.88 -29.92 -43.26
C GLU A 80 -44.75 -29.17 -41.94
N LEU A 81 -45.89 -28.86 -41.31
CA LEU A 81 -45.91 -28.24 -40.00
C LEU A 81 -45.24 -29.15 -38.97
N LEU A 82 -45.52 -30.46 -38.98
CA LEU A 82 -44.96 -31.46 -38.06
C LEU A 82 -43.47 -31.75 -38.30
N ALA A 83 -42.96 -31.52 -39.51
CA ALA A 83 -41.54 -31.65 -39.82
C ALA A 83 -40.67 -30.59 -39.13
N VAL A 84 -41.25 -29.44 -38.75
CA VAL A 84 -40.55 -28.39 -37.99
C VAL A 84 -40.67 -28.68 -36.49
N GLU A 85 -39.54 -28.84 -35.80
CA GLU A 85 -39.51 -29.18 -34.37
C GLU A 85 -40.19 -28.09 -33.53
N ILE A 86 -41.03 -28.50 -32.56
CA ILE A 86 -41.72 -27.55 -31.69
C ILE A 86 -40.74 -26.95 -30.66
N GLY A 87 -40.68 -25.62 -30.62
CA GLY A 87 -39.93 -24.85 -29.63
C GLY A 87 -40.83 -24.30 -28.52
N PRO A 88 -40.23 -23.70 -27.48
CA PRO A 88 -41.00 -23.00 -26.44
C PRO A 88 -41.83 -21.85 -27.04
N PRO A 89 -43.02 -21.56 -26.48
CA PRO A 89 -43.92 -20.54 -27.00
C PRO A 89 -43.28 -19.16 -27.02
N ILE A 90 -43.82 -18.28 -27.86
CA ILE A 90 -43.53 -16.84 -27.83
C ILE A 90 -44.15 -16.26 -26.55
N PRO A 91 -43.46 -15.36 -25.82
CA PRO A 91 -44.06 -14.70 -24.66
C PRO A 91 -45.29 -13.88 -25.05
N SER A 92 -46.37 -14.01 -24.28
CA SER A 92 -47.63 -13.32 -24.53
C SER A 92 -47.52 -11.82 -24.25
N LEU A 93 -48.04 -11.01 -25.18
CA LEU A 93 -48.24 -9.57 -25.02
C LEU A 93 -49.69 -9.19 -24.63
N ALA A 94 -50.53 -10.18 -24.33
CA ALA A 94 -51.87 -9.95 -23.82
C ALA A 94 -51.83 -9.18 -22.48
N ASN A 95 -52.83 -8.34 -22.25
CA ASN A 95 -52.92 -7.54 -21.03
C ASN A 95 -52.87 -8.42 -19.77
N GLY A 96 -51.90 -8.15 -18.88
CA GLY A 96 -51.73 -8.85 -17.62
C GLY A 96 -50.77 -10.04 -17.68
N SER A 97 -50.19 -10.36 -18.84
CA SER A 97 -49.13 -11.37 -18.94
C SER A 97 -47.87 -10.89 -18.21
N LEU A 98 -47.43 -11.65 -17.21
CA LEU A 98 -46.22 -11.37 -16.44
C LEU A 98 -45.07 -12.21 -17.01
N LEU A 99 -43.96 -11.58 -17.37
CA LEU A 99 -42.78 -12.24 -17.91
C LEU A 99 -41.62 -12.07 -16.93
N ILE A 100 -40.94 -13.17 -16.58
CA ILE A 100 -39.82 -13.15 -15.64
C ILE A 100 -38.60 -13.81 -16.30
N GLY A 101 -37.52 -13.03 -16.44
CA GLY A 101 -36.24 -13.48 -16.94
C GLY A 101 -35.44 -14.25 -15.88
N THR A 102 -34.55 -15.12 -16.35
CA THR A 102 -33.61 -15.83 -15.47
C THR A 102 -32.58 -14.90 -14.81
N ASP A 103 -32.41 -13.68 -15.34
CA ASP A 103 -31.60 -12.60 -14.78
C ASP A 103 -32.34 -11.75 -13.72
N GLY A 104 -33.58 -12.12 -13.38
CA GLY A 104 -34.42 -11.42 -12.42
C GLY A 104 -35.19 -10.23 -12.98
N LYS A 105 -34.96 -9.83 -14.25
CA LYS A 105 -35.76 -8.79 -14.90
C LYS A 105 -37.18 -9.28 -15.10
N SER A 106 -38.15 -8.41 -14.89
CA SER A 106 -39.56 -8.75 -15.08
C SER A 106 -40.31 -7.67 -15.82
N PHE A 107 -41.31 -8.08 -16.60
CA PHE A 107 -42.10 -7.22 -17.45
C PHE A 107 -43.58 -7.56 -17.31
N LEU A 108 -44.44 -6.55 -17.31
CA LEU A 108 -45.88 -6.72 -17.41
C LEU A 108 -46.35 -6.29 -18.80
N ALA A 109 -47.04 -7.18 -19.50
CA ALA A 109 -47.66 -6.86 -20.77
C ALA A 109 -48.92 -6.01 -20.57
N ARG A 110 -48.96 -4.83 -21.19
CA ARG A 110 -50.12 -3.93 -21.21
C ARG A 110 -50.18 -3.19 -22.54
N ARG A 111 -51.36 -3.17 -23.16
CA ARG A 111 -51.65 -2.52 -24.45
C ARG A 111 -50.67 -2.96 -25.57
N GLY A 112 -50.31 -4.24 -25.59
CA GLY A 112 -49.37 -4.79 -26.57
C GLY A 112 -47.92 -4.32 -26.40
N GLN A 113 -47.56 -3.79 -25.22
CA GLN A 113 -46.21 -3.40 -24.85
C GLN A 113 -45.77 -4.12 -23.57
N LEU A 114 -44.46 -4.35 -23.45
CA LEU A 114 -43.81 -4.88 -22.25
C LEU A 114 -43.30 -3.72 -21.40
N HIS A 115 -43.91 -3.54 -20.23
CA HIS A 115 -43.50 -2.52 -19.27
C HIS A 115 -42.58 -3.15 -18.21
N PRO A 116 -41.34 -2.65 -18.02
CA PRO A 116 -40.45 -3.13 -16.97
C PRO A 116 -41.08 -2.97 -15.58
N VAL A 117 -41.04 -4.02 -14.76
CA VAL A 117 -41.46 -3.97 -13.36
C VAL A 117 -40.31 -3.40 -12.52
N PRO A 118 -40.55 -2.38 -11.68
CA PRO A 118 -39.49 -1.55 -11.13
C PRO A 118 -38.66 -2.19 -10.02
N ASP A 119 -39.27 -3.07 -9.22
CA ASP A 119 -38.69 -3.65 -8.01
C ASP A 119 -39.48 -4.89 -7.57
N ALA A 120 -38.92 -5.62 -6.61
CA ALA A 120 -39.47 -6.88 -6.12
C ALA A 120 -40.82 -6.74 -5.39
N ALA A 121 -41.08 -5.61 -4.72
CA ALA A 121 -42.35 -5.40 -4.02
C ALA A 121 -43.48 -5.10 -5.00
N THR A 122 -43.20 -4.32 -6.04
CA THR A 122 -44.12 -4.11 -7.16
C THR A 122 -44.36 -5.42 -7.90
N LEU A 123 -43.32 -6.23 -8.10
CA LEU A 123 -43.45 -7.59 -8.65
C LEU A 123 -44.33 -8.50 -7.77
N ALA A 124 -44.24 -8.39 -6.45
CA ALA A 124 -45.03 -9.19 -5.51
C ALA A 124 -46.54 -8.91 -5.57
N LEU A 125 -46.96 -7.77 -6.14
CA LEU A 125 -48.37 -7.47 -6.37
C LEU A 125 -48.96 -8.26 -7.54
N PHE A 126 -48.12 -8.83 -8.42
CA PHE A 126 -48.58 -9.59 -9.57
C PHE A 126 -48.67 -11.10 -9.26
N PRO A 127 -49.75 -11.78 -9.64
CA PRO A 127 -49.90 -13.20 -9.38
C PRO A 127 -48.85 -14.04 -10.13
N ARG A 128 -47.95 -14.71 -9.39
CA ARG A 128 -46.86 -15.52 -9.99
C ARG A 128 -47.34 -16.78 -10.72
N HIS A 129 -48.54 -17.27 -10.44
CA HIS A 129 -49.10 -18.47 -11.08
C HIS A 129 -49.45 -18.26 -12.58
N ARG A 130 -49.33 -17.03 -13.09
CA ARG A 130 -49.47 -16.68 -14.51
C ARG A 130 -48.18 -16.15 -15.12
N ALA A 131 -47.05 -16.28 -14.42
CA ALA A 131 -45.76 -15.81 -14.91
C ALA A 131 -45.22 -16.78 -15.98
N ALA A 132 -44.90 -16.26 -17.16
CA ALA A 132 -44.15 -16.99 -18.18
C ALA A 132 -42.65 -16.67 -18.07
N GLN A 133 -41.81 -17.64 -18.42
CA GLN A 133 -40.36 -17.44 -18.44
C GLN A 133 -39.97 -16.60 -19.67
N LEU A 134 -39.20 -15.54 -19.45
CA LEU A 134 -38.60 -14.74 -20.51
C LEU A 134 -37.18 -15.26 -20.79
N ARG A 135 -36.91 -15.66 -22.03
CA ARG A 135 -35.60 -16.22 -22.40
C ARG A 135 -34.69 -15.15 -23.01
N PRO A 136 -33.36 -15.33 -22.97
CA PRO A 136 -32.44 -14.49 -23.72
C PRO A 136 -32.83 -14.46 -25.20
N GLY A 137 -32.96 -13.25 -25.76
CA GLY A 137 -33.38 -13.03 -27.16
C GLY A 137 -34.88 -12.81 -27.36
N ASP A 138 -35.76 -13.23 -26.44
CA ASP A 138 -37.23 -13.07 -26.63
C ASP A 138 -37.65 -11.59 -26.75
N LEU A 139 -36.95 -10.67 -26.07
CA LEU A 139 -37.22 -9.23 -26.20
C LEU A 139 -36.88 -8.68 -27.60
N GLN A 140 -35.98 -9.33 -28.35
CA GLN A 140 -35.59 -8.91 -29.69
C GLN A 140 -36.68 -9.16 -30.73
N LEU A 141 -37.64 -10.03 -30.43
CA LEU A 141 -38.85 -10.22 -31.23
C LEU A 141 -39.79 -9.01 -31.15
N PHE A 142 -39.61 -8.15 -30.14
CA PHE A 142 -40.49 -7.02 -29.85
C PHE A 142 -39.73 -5.69 -29.69
N PRO A 143 -38.83 -5.32 -30.62
CA PRO A 143 -37.88 -4.23 -30.42
C PRO A 143 -38.56 -2.87 -30.27
N SER A 144 -39.77 -2.71 -30.83
CA SER A 144 -40.58 -1.47 -30.76
C SER A 144 -41.75 -1.54 -29.78
N ARG A 145 -41.79 -2.56 -28.91
CA ARG A 145 -42.89 -2.77 -27.94
C ARG A 145 -42.43 -2.72 -26.49
N LEU A 146 -41.27 -2.14 -26.21
CA LEU A 146 -40.88 -1.82 -24.84
C LEU A 146 -41.61 -0.54 -24.39
N GLY A 147 -42.45 -0.66 -23.36
CA GLY A 147 -43.16 0.47 -22.75
C GLY A 147 -42.37 1.10 -21.61
N GLU A 148 -42.87 2.22 -21.08
CA GLU A 148 -42.28 2.86 -19.90
C GLU A 148 -42.30 1.94 -18.68
N LYS A 149 -41.32 2.10 -17.78
CA LYS A 149 -41.23 1.39 -16.49
C LYS A 149 -42.50 1.63 -15.67
N LEU A 150 -43.05 0.59 -15.04
CA LEU A 150 -44.21 0.75 -14.15
C LEU A 150 -43.84 1.62 -12.93
N PRO A 151 -44.81 2.37 -12.36
CA PRO A 151 -44.58 3.05 -11.09
C PRO A 151 -44.31 2.02 -9.99
N SER A 152 -43.32 2.32 -9.15
CA SER A 152 -43.03 1.53 -7.96
C SER A 152 -44.16 1.67 -6.94
N VAL A 153 -44.43 0.60 -6.20
CA VAL A 153 -45.27 0.68 -4.99
C VAL A 153 -44.48 1.03 -3.73
N HIS A 154 -43.15 1.06 -3.83
CA HIS A 154 -42.33 1.76 -2.86
C HIS A 154 -42.41 3.26 -3.13
N ASP A 155 -42.71 4.02 -2.08
CA ASP A 155 -42.52 5.47 -2.11
C ASP A 155 -41.02 5.75 -2.04
N VAL A 156 -40.40 5.83 -3.23
CA VAL A 156 -38.98 6.17 -3.42
C VAL A 156 -38.61 7.44 -2.65
N SER A 157 -39.51 8.44 -2.59
CA SER A 157 -39.21 9.70 -1.90
C SER A 157 -39.13 9.50 -0.39
N ALA A 158 -40.02 8.69 0.18
CA ALA A 158 -39.98 8.32 1.59
C ALA A 158 -38.74 7.49 1.95
N GLU A 159 -38.36 6.53 1.10
CA GLU A 159 -37.19 5.68 1.33
C GLU A 159 -35.89 6.49 1.30
N VAL A 160 -35.75 7.36 0.30
CA VAL A 160 -34.60 8.28 0.16
C VAL A 160 -34.50 9.21 1.36
N LEU A 161 -35.62 9.75 1.83
CA LEU A 161 -35.65 10.59 3.02
C LEU A 161 -35.29 9.81 4.29
N ALA A 162 -35.74 8.56 4.40
CA ALA A 162 -35.43 7.69 5.54
C ALA A 162 -33.92 7.33 5.58
N ILE A 163 -33.32 7.05 4.42
CA ILE A 163 -31.87 6.82 4.29
C ILE A 163 -31.07 8.07 4.66
N ASP A 164 -31.41 9.24 4.10
CA ASP A 164 -30.73 10.51 4.43
C ASP A 164 -30.85 10.85 5.93
N THR A 165 -32.03 10.68 6.51
CA THR A 165 -32.28 10.87 7.95
C THR A 165 -31.43 9.92 8.79
N TYR A 166 -31.37 8.63 8.42
CA TYR A 166 -30.55 7.65 9.12
C TYR A 166 -29.07 7.99 9.05
N ILE A 167 -28.54 8.30 7.86
CA ILE A 167 -27.11 8.63 7.67
C ILE A 167 -26.73 9.87 8.48
N ARG A 168 -27.59 10.91 8.50
CA ARG A 168 -27.37 12.11 9.33
C ARG A 168 -27.38 11.84 10.82
N SER A 169 -28.05 10.79 11.27
CA SER A 169 -28.09 10.41 12.69
C SER A 169 -26.81 9.73 13.16
N LEU A 170 -25.95 9.28 12.24
CA LEU A 170 -24.71 8.58 12.58
C LEU A 170 -23.62 9.58 12.95
N ALA A 171 -22.96 9.35 14.07
CA ALA A 171 -21.84 10.16 14.51
C ALA A 171 -20.60 9.90 13.62
N PRO A 172 -19.73 10.91 13.42
CA PRO A 172 -18.42 10.66 12.83
C PRO A 172 -17.58 9.74 13.74
N LEU A 173 -16.62 9.02 13.15
CA LEU A 173 -15.69 8.18 13.88
C LEU A 173 -14.89 9.02 14.89
N PRO A 174 -14.67 8.50 16.11
CA PRO A 174 -13.81 9.17 17.08
C PRO A 174 -12.36 9.15 16.60
N TYR A 175 -11.65 10.24 16.83
CA TYR A 175 -10.21 10.32 16.68
C TYR A 175 -9.60 11.05 17.90
N ARG A 176 -8.31 10.83 18.09
CA ARG A 176 -7.41 11.48 19.03
C ARG A 176 -6.46 12.43 18.30
N ASP A 177 -6.05 13.45 19.02
CA ASP A 177 -5.02 14.39 18.56
C ASP A 177 -3.64 13.73 18.50
N ASP A 178 -2.73 14.41 17.82
CA ASP A 178 -1.33 14.00 17.74
C ASP A 178 -0.72 14.03 19.13
N THR A 179 -0.11 12.92 19.54
CA THR A 179 0.49 12.75 20.86
C THR A 179 1.73 11.87 20.79
N ASP A 180 2.75 12.22 21.59
CA ASP A 180 3.94 11.42 21.82
C ASP A 180 4.02 11.17 23.33
N GLU A 181 3.46 10.06 23.78
CA GLU A 181 3.42 9.72 25.21
C GLU A 181 4.63 8.87 25.58
N ALA A 182 5.57 9.49 26.28
CA ALA A 182 6.78 8.82 26.76
C ALA A 182 6.48 7.94 27.98
N GLY A 183 6.82 6.65 27.88
CA GLY A 183 6.80 5.71 28.99
C GLY A 183 8.01 5.86 29.92
N PRO A 184 8.14 4.97 30.92
CA PRO A 184 9.33 4.96 31.78
C PRO A 184 10.58 4.61 30.98
N VAL A 185 11.72 5.18 31.39
CA VAL A 185 13.03 4.76 30.91
C VAL A 185 13.38 3.41 31.55
N VAL A 186 13.76 2.44 30.74
CA VAL A 186 14.09 1.07 31.15
C VAL A 186 15.50 0.73 30.67
N LYS A 187 16.31 0.16 31.56
CA LYS A 187 17.62 -0.37 31.21
C LYS A 187 17.44 -1.67 30.42
N ARG A 188 18.00 -1.74 29.21
CA ARG A 188 18.01 -2.94 28.38
C ARG A 188 18.78 -4.05 29.15
N PRO A 189 18.22 -5.27 29.29
CA PRO A 189 18.94 -6.37 29.93
C PRO A 189 20.25 -6.71 29.21
N GLY A 190 21.32 -6.92 29.98
CA GLY A 190 22.64 -7.28 29.46
C GLY A 190 23.44 -6.08 28.95
N VAL A 191 24.40 -6.38 28.08
CA VAL A 191 25.35 -5.41 27.50
C VAL A 191 25.18 -5.43 25.99
N THR A 192 25.18 -4.25 25.37
CA THR A 192 25.24 -4.10 23.91
C THR A 192 26.66 -3.72 23.52
N GLU A 193 27.24 -4.39 22.53
CA GLU A 193 28.53 -3.98 21.99
C GLU A 193 28.34 -2.89 20.93
N VAL A 194 29.00 -1.75 21.12
CA VAL A 194 28.93 -0.60 20.22
C VAL A 194 30.36 -0.19 19.88
N ASP A 195 30.74 -0.32 18.60
CA ASP A 195 32.10 -0.08 18.10
C ASP A 195 33.22 -0.91 18.76
N GLY A 196 32.90 -2.05 19.39
CA GLY A 196 33.84 -2.85 20.20
C GLY A 196 33.81 -2.51 21.70
N VAL A 197 32.96 -1.58 22.12
CA VAL A 197 32.80 -1.17 23.53
C VAL A 197 31.50 -1.73 24.09
N ALA A 198 31.62 -2.50 25.17
CA ALA A 198 30.52 -2.95 25.99
C ALA A 198 29.79 -1.75 26.63
N VAL A 199 28.50 -1.56 26.31
CA VAL A 199 27.65 -0.51 26.90
C VAL A 199 26.36 -1.05 27.52
N GLU A 200 25.93 -0.38 28.58
CA GLU A 200 24.59 -0.47 29.15
C GLU A 200 23.68 0.56 28.50
N VAL A 201 22.64 0.08 27.82
CA VAL A 201 21.70 0.93 27.08
C VAL A 201 20.45 1.16 27.92
N SER A 202 19.98 2.41 28.00
CA SER A 202 18.66 2.73 28.50
C SER A 202 17.76 3.16 27.35
N GLU A 203 16.54 2.64 27.36
CA GLU A 203 15.55 2.84 26.32
C GLU A 203 14.28 3.45 26.89
N GLN A 204 13.56 4.19 26.07
CA GLN A 204 12.24 4.70 26.40
C GLN A 204 11.26 4.30 25.30
N ARG A 205 10.15 3.66 25.70
CA ARG A 205 9.04 3.41 24.80
C ARG A 205 8.20 4.67 24.70
N ILE A 206 7.95 5.13 23.48
CA ILE A 206 7.09 6.28 23.18
C ILE A 206 5.88 5.77 22.40
N ARG A 207 4.69 5.97 22.97
CA ARG A 207 3.44 5.71 22.26
C ARG A 207 3.11 6.92 21.40
N MET A 208 3.34 6.77 20.10
CA MET A 208 3.12 7.83 19.11
C MET A 208 1.74 7.67 18.48
N SER A 209 0.93 8.73 18.50
CA SER A 209 -0.35 8.81 17.81
C SER A 209 -0.34 9.95 16.79
N ARG A 210 -0.80 9.69 15.57
CA ARG A 210 -0.97 10.71 14.53
C ARG A 210 -2.38 10.65 13.96
N ARG A 211 -2.93 11.83 13.70
CA ARG A 211 -4.17 12.03 12.96
C ARG A 211 -3.86 11.93 11.46
N VAL A 212 -4.68 11.15 10.76
CA VAL A 212 -4.53 10.92 9.32
C VAL A 212 -5.87 11.18 8.64
N SER A 213 -5.83 11.94 7.55
CA SER A 213 -6.95 12.17 6.62
C SER A 213 -6.58 11.95 5.15
N ASP A 214 -5.28 12.03 4.86
CA ASP A 214 -4.68 11.68 3.57
C ASP A 214 -4.04 10.30 3.69
N PHE A 215 -4.61 9.33 3.01
CA PHE A 215 -4.18 7.94 3.11
C PHE A 215 -3.32 7.61 1.90
N VAL A 216 -2.04 7.33 2.14
CA VAL A 216 -1.13 6.87 1.10
C VAL A 216 -1.16 5.35 1.05
N GLU A 217 -1.49 4.80 -0.11
CA GLU A 217 -1.63 3.36 -0.30
C GLU A 217 -0.41 2.80 -1.03
N ILE A 218 0.35 1.94 -0.33
CA ILE A 218 1.55 1.33 -0.92
C ILE A 218 1.18 0.17 -1.86
N ASN A 219 0.06 -0.51 -1.58
CA ASN A 219 -0.48 -1.55 -2.42
C ASN A 219 -1.96 -1.26 -2.72
N PRO A 220 -2.27 -0.61 -3.86
CA PRO A 220 -3.63 -0.23 -4.19
C PRO A 220 -4.61 -1.40 -4.07
N ILE A 221 -5.76 -1.15 -3.45
CA ILE A 221 -6.83 -2.14 -3.29
C ILE A 221 -7.71 -2.05 -4.55
N PRO A 222 -7.51 -2.93 -5.56
CA PRO A 222 -7.93 -2.64 -6.94
C PRO A 222 -9.44 -2.59 -7.15
N ASP A 223 -10.22 -3.24 -6.28
CA ASP A 223 -11.68 -3.32 -6.34
C ASP A 223 -12.39 -2.07 -5.76
N VAL A 224 -11.70 -1.29 -4.91
CA VAL A 224 -12.32 -0.19 -4.15
C VAL A 224 -11.63 1.17 -4.32
N MET A 225 -10.36 1.23 -4.72
CA MET A 225 -9.60 2.49 -4.81
C MET A 225 -9.93 3.32 -6.08
N TRP A 226 -11.14 3.88 -6.12
CA TRP A 226 -11.62 4.78 -7.18
C TRP A 226 -12.51 5.91 -6.62
N ALA A 227 -12.50 7.07 -7.26
CA ALA A 227 -13.26 8.23 -6.78
C ALA A 227 -14.77 7.99 -6.91
N GLY A 228 -15.47 8.07 -5.78
CA GLY A 228 -16.90 7.78 -5.68
C GLY A 228 -17.20 6.40 -5.10
N ALA A 229 -16.22 5.52 -4.87
CA ALA A 229 -16.43 4.25 -4.19
C ALA A 229 -17.04 4.46 -2.79
N LEU A 230 -18.06 3.69 -2.43
CA LEU A 230 -18.60 3.70 -1.06
C LEU A 230 -17.86 2.68 -0.21
N VAL A 231 -17.49 3.08 1.00
CA VAL A 231 -16.78 2.25 1.98
C VAL A 231 -17.39 2.38 3.36
N THR A 232 -17.26 1.34 4.16
CA THR A 232 -17.64 1.36 5.58
C THR A 232 -16.64 2.20 6.37
N GLY A 233 -17.11 3.08 7.27
CA GLY A 233 -16.25 3.96 8.05
C GLY A 233 -15.24 3.19 8.92
N ALA A 234 -15.67 2.09 9.55
CA ALA A 234 -14.81 1.25 10.38
C ALA A 234 -13.60 0.66 9.64
N SER A 235 -13.67 0.58 8.30
CA SER A 235 -12.58 0.07 7.45
C SER A 235 -11.49 1.10 7.13
N VAL A 236 -11.75 2.39 7.36
CA VAL A 236 -10.84 3.50 6.98
C VAL A 236 -9.60 3.54 7.88
N ALA A 237 -9.78 3.54 9.20
CA ALA A 237 -8.68 3.57 10.17
C ALA A 237 -7.63 2.46 9.96
N PRO A 238 -8.03 1.18 9.83
CA PRO A 238 -7.09 0.08 9.60
C PRO A 238 -6.53 0.01 8.18
N GLY A 239 -6.94 0.91 7.25
CA GLY A 239 -6.49 0.92 5.86
C GLY A 239 -6.91 -0.30 5.04
N ALA A 240 -7.89 -1.08 5.51
CA ALA A 240 -8.39 -2.27 4.83
C ALA A 240 -9.81 -1.98 4.33
N LEU A 241 -9.90 -1.09 3.34
CA LEU A 241 -11.16 -0.52 2.85
C LEU A 241 -12.16 -1.63 2.48
N ALA A 242 -13.35 -1.58 3.07
CA ALA A 242 -14.43 -2.53 2.80
C ALA A 242 -15.57 -1.83 2.06
N PRO A 243 -15.90 -2.26 0.83
CA PRO A 243 -16.89 -1.58 -0.01
C PRO A 243 -18.31 -1.75 0.52
N ILE A 244 -19.19 -0.79 0.21
CA ILE A 244 -20.65 -0.92 0.36
C ILE A 244 -21.24 -1.23 -1.04
N PRO A 245 -21.56 -2.50 -1.35
CA PRO A 245 -21.91 -2.95 -2.69
C PRO A 245 -23.40 -2.75 -3.01
N LEU A 246 -23.91 -1.53 -2.77
CA LEU A 246 -25.28 -1.14 -3.09
C LEU A 246 -25.33 -0.35 -4.39
N GLN A 247 -26.48 -0.42 -5.08
CA GLN A 247 -26.70 0.32 -6.33
C GLN A 247 -26.57 1.82 -6.11
N ARG A 248 -25.99 2.50 -7.10
CA ARG A 248 -25.48 3.87 -6.96
C ARG A 248 -26.34 4.86 -7.73
N HIS A 249 -26.63 5.99 -7.10
CA HIS A 249 -27.21 7.11 -7.82
C HIS A 249 -26.15 7.69 -8.78
N PRO A 250 -26.54 8.17 -9.97
CA PRO A 250 -25.64 8.83 -10.89
C PRO A 250 -24.81 9.97 -10.28
N GLY A 251 -23.63 10.21 -10.84
CA GLY A 251 -22.74 11.32 -10.46
C GLY A 251 -21.75 11.68 -11.57
N TRP A 252 -20.79 12.54 -11.25
CA TRP A 252 -19.74 12.99 -12.17
C TRP A 252 -18.38 12.65 -11.58
N ILE A 253 -17.46 12.21 -12.44
CA ILE A 253 -16.05 12.23 -12.12
C ILE A 253 -15.42 13.48 -12.73
N THR A 254 -14.51 14.09 -12.00
CA THR A 254 -13.78 15.28 -12.47
C THR A 254 -12.30 15.10 -12.21
N VAL A 255 -11.47 15.26 -13.24
CA VAL A 255 -10.04 15.47 -13.04
C VAL A 255 -9.88 16.88 -12.48
N ALA A 256 -9.56 16.99 -11.19
CA ALA A 256 -9.50 18.26 -10.46
C ALA A 256 -8.18 19.02 -10.67
N THR A 257 -7.13 18.32 -11.13
CA THR A 257 -5.86 18.93 -11.51
C THR A 257 -6.02 19.69 -12.82
N SER A 258 -5.57 20.95 -12.88
CA SER A 258 -5.51 21.71 -14.14
C SER A 258 -4.47 21.09 -15.07
N LEU A 259 -4.92 20.34 -16.08
CA LEU A 259 -4.04 19.71 -17.06
C LEU A 259 -3.87 20.60 -18.30
N THR A 260 -2.65 20.71 -18.81
CA THR A 260 -2.41 21.40 -20.09
C THR A 260 -2.83 20.51 -21.24
N SER A 261 -3.93 20.85 -21.90
CA SER A 261 -4.44 20.16 -23.09
C SER A 261 -4.22 21.00 -24.35
N PRO A 262 -3.97 20.40 -25.53
CA PRO A 262 -3.82 21.13 -26.78
C PRO A 262 -5.11 21.86 -27.22
N ALA A 263 -6.26 21.51 -26.64
CA ALA A 263 -7.53 22.21 -26.84
C ALA A 263 -8.37 22.25 -25.55
N PRO A 264 -9.17 23.29 -25.31
CA PRO A 264 -10.07 23.34 -24.16
C PRO A 264 -11.10 22.21 -24.26
N LYS A 265 -11.03 21.27 -23.31
CA LYS A 265 -11.93 20.12 -23.20
C LYS A 265 -12.47 20.04 -21.77
N SER A 266 -13.66 19.45 -21.62
CA SER A 266 -14.19 19.16 -20.29
C SER A 266 -13.26 18.19 -19.56
N GLN A 267 -12.96 18.48 -18.29
CA GLN A 267 -12.25 17.57 -17.40
C GLN A 267 -13.21 16.68 -16.59
N SER A 268 -14.49 16.64 -16.96
CA SER A 268 -15.51 15.88 -16.27
C SER A 268 -16.21 14.89 -17.19
N ARG A 269 -16.53 13.71 -16.67
CA ARG A 269 -17.29 12.67 -17.35
C ARG A 269 -18.43 12.18 -16.45
N ARG A 270 -19.57 11.92 -17.07
CA ARG A 270 -20.79 11.45 -16.41
C ARG A 270 -20.69 9.95 -16.11
N LEU A 271 -21.05 9.55 -14.90
CA LEU A 271 -21.30 8.15 -14.53
C LEU A 271 -22.79 7.95 -14.30
N SER A 272 -23.49 7.39 -15.29
CA SER A 272 -24.93 7.10 -15.18
C SER A 272 -25.23 5.92 -14.24
N GLU A 273 -24.34 4.93 -14.21
CA GLU A 273 -24.41 3.79 -13.27
C GLU A 273 -23.02 3.62 -12.62
N PRO A 274 -22.72 4.36 -11.53
CA PRO A 274 -21.39 4.34 -10.95
C PRO A 274 -20.97 2.94 -10.47
N SER A 275 -19.91 2.44 -11.06
CA SER A 275 -19.24 1.18 -10.73
C SER A 275 -17.75 1.30 -11.06
N LEU A 276 -16.91 0.41 -10.52
CA LEU A 276 -15.47 0.40 -10.85
C LEU A 276 -15.23 0.34 -12.35
N ARG A 277 -15.97 -0.52 -13.06
CA ARG A 277 -15.87 -0.65 -14.52
C ARG A 277 -16.23 0.65 -15.23
N ALA A 278 -17.40 1.21 -14.92
CA ALA A 278 -17.84 2.46 -15.54
C ALA A 278 -16.87 3.62 -15.24
N TYR A 279 -16.30 3.65 -14.03
CA TYR A 279 -15.27 4.60 -13.64
C TYR A 279 -13.99 4.45 -14.47
N GLN A 280 -13.47 3.22 -14.61
CA GLN A 280 -12.26 2.94 -15.37
C GLN A 280 -12.44 3.31 -16.84
N ASP A 281 -13.54 2.87 -17.46
CA ASP A 281 -13.87 3.20 -18.85
C ASP A 281 -13.95 4.73 -19.04
N ALA A 282 -14.68 5.42 -18.16
CA ALA A 282 -14.84 6.88 -18.18
C ALA A 282 -13.52 7.64 -17.98
N LEU A 283 -12.66 7.20 -17.05
CA LEU A 283 -11.37 7.83 -16.79
C LEU A 283 -10.40 7.61 -17.96
N THR A 284 -10.34 6.40 -18.51
CA THR A 284 -9.50 6.10 -19.68
C THR A 284 -9.90 6.95 -20.88
N GLU A 285 -11.21 7.04 -21.18
CA GLU A 285 -11.71 7.93 -22.22
C GLU A 285 -11.33 9.40 -21.95
N LEU A 286 -11.56 9.88 -20.72
CA LEU A 286 -11.29 11.25 -20.33
C LEU A 286 -9.81 11.63 -20.50
N ILE A 287 -8.88 10.80 -20.02
CA ILE A 287 -7.44 11.03 -20.16
C ILE A 287 -7.01 10.97 -21.64
N HIS A 288 -7.55 10.01 -22.41
CA HIS A 288 -7.27 9.89 -23.84
C HIS A 288 -7.79 11.10 -24.64
N GLU A 289 -8.94 11.66 -24.25
CA GLU A 289 -9.48 12.88 -24.85
C GLU A 289 -8.64 14.11 -24.49
N LEU A 290 -8.26 14.27 -23.22
CA LEU A 290 -7.49 15.42 -22.72
C LEU A 290 -6.09 15.49 -23.33
N LYS A 291 -5.46 14.36 -23.67
CA LYS A 291 -4.10 14.28 -24.23
C LYS A 291 -3.14 15.25 -23.53
N PRO A 292 -3.00 15.17 -22.19
CA PRO A 292 -2.21 16.13 -21.43
C PRO A 292 -0.79 16.22 -22.03
N GLN A 293 -0.37 17.43 -22.40
CA GLN A 293 0.96 17.70 -22.96
C GLN A 293 1.98 17.92 -21.85
N ASP A 294 1.52 18.48 -20.73
CA ASP A 294 2.28 18.63 -19.50
C ASP A 294 1.45 18.06 -18.35
N SER A 295 2.05 17.17 -17.58
CA SER A 295 1.59 16.88 -16.23
C SER A 295 2.29 17.89 -15.31
N ALA A 296 1.56 18.86 -14.77
CA ALA A 296 2.03 19.66 -13.64
C ALA A 296 2.12 18.74 -12.42
N ALA A 297 3.16 17.92 -12.39
CA ALA A 297 3.34 16.91 -11.38
C ALA A 297 3.68 17.60 -10.06
N ALA A 298 2.75 17.57 -9.09
CA ALA A 298 3.06 18.03 -7.75
C ALA A 298 4.06 17.04 -7.13
N ILE A 299 5.28 17.51 -6.90
CA ILE A 299 6.37 16.74 -6.30
C ILE A 299 6.41 17.03 -4.81
N SER A 300 6.42 15.97 -4.01
CA SER A 300 6.76 16.04 -2.58
C SER A 300 7.96 15.14 -2.32
N PHE A 301 8.96 15.65 -1.63
CA PHE A 301 10.09 14.89 -1.13
C PHE A 301 10.29 15.21 0.35
N GLN A 302 10.31 14.19 1.18
CA GLN A 302 10.43 14.31 2.62
C GLN A 302 11.36 13.24 3.16
N LEU A 303 12.15 13.59 4.19
CA LEU A 303 13.11 12.70 4.83
C LEU A 303 12.98 12.82 6.35
N GLU A 304 12.78 11.70 7.03
CA GLU A 304 12.73 11.66 8.49
C GLU A 304 13.67 10.64 9.10
N LYS A 305 14.27 11.00 10.24
CA LYS A 305 14.91 10.00 11.09
C LYS A 305 13.79 9.12 11.64
N ILE A 306 14.00 7.81 11.62
CA ILE A 306 13.09 6.85 12.24
C ILE A 306 13.88 5.93 13.16
N ASP A 307 13.28 5.55 14.27
CA ASP A 307 13.80 4.51 15.16
C ASP A 307 13.13 3.16 14.88
N THR A 308 11.90 3.18 14.32
CA THR A 308 11.18 1.97 13.85
C THR A 308 10.54 2.23 12.48
N LEU A 309 10.31 1.16 11.70
CA LEU A 309 9.66 1.30 10.40
C LEU A 309 8.24 1.85 10.58
N GLU A 310 7.54 1.37 11.60
CA GLU A 310 6.20 1.79 11.98
C GLU A 310 6.14 3.28 12.33
N GLU A 311 7.18 3.84 12.95
CA GLU A 311 7.28 5.28 13.16
C GLU A 311 7.28 6.03 11.82
N GLY A 312 8.11 5.59 10.86
CA GLY A 312 8.13 6.16 9.52
C GLY A 312 6.76 6.05 8.83
N MET A 313 6.18 4.85 8.81
CA MET A 313 4.86 4.61 8.24
C MET A 313 3.80 5.53 8.82
N LEU A 314 3.82 5.71 10.15
CA LEU A 314 2.87 6.58 10.84
C LEU A 314 3.10 8.07 10.51
N ARG A 315 4.35 8.53 10.47
CA ARG A 315 4.71 9.93 10.14
C ARG A 315 4.30 10.31 8.71
N PHE A 316 4.43 9.38 7.76
CA PHE A 316 4.13 9.60 6.35
C PHE A 316 2.72 9.15 5.93
N GLY A 317 1.87 8.70 6.87
CA GLY A 317 0.49 8.29 6.57
C GLY A 317 0.38 7.03 5.68
N LEU A 318 1.42 6.18 5.66
CA LEU A 318 1.53 5.04 4.76
C LEU A 318 0.70 3.83 5.26
N ASN A 319 -0.04 3.20 4.34
CA ASN A 319 -0.68 1.89 4.52
C ASN A 319 0.20 0.78 3.97
N LEU A 320 0.69 -0.12 4.85
CA LEU A 320 1.60 -1.23 4.48
C LEU A 320 1.07 -2.61 4.91
N LYS A 321 -0.24 -2.85 4.78
CA LYS A 321 -0.77 -4.20 5.02
C LYS A 321 -0.37 -5.13 3.88
N GLY A 322 0.25 -6.26 4.24
CA GLY A 322 0.46 -7.40 3.33
C GLY A 322 1.68 -7.33 2.40
N SER A 323 2.56 -6.33 2.51
CA SER A 323 3.80 -6.29 1.71
C SER A 323 4.95 -7.01 2.43
N GLY A 324 5.60 -7.96 1.74
CA GLY A 324 6.79 -8.68 2.26
C GLY A 324 7.99 -7.76 2.56
N TRP A 325 7.99 -6.55 2.00
CA TRP A 325 8.96 -5.48 2.24
C TRP A 325 9.12 -5.12 3.73
N GLY A 326 8.05 -5.25 4.53
CA GLY A 326 8.07 -4.91 5.95
C GLY A 326 8.86 -5.86 6.85
N VAL A 327 9.24 -7.06 6.40
CA VAL A 327 9.91 -8.06 7.26
C VAL A 327 11.42 -7.83 7.29
N ASP A 328 12.05 -7.67 6.12
CA ASP A 328 13.51 -7.49 6.01
C ASP A 328 13.96 -6.12 6.51
N ALA A 329 13.17 -5.07 6.25
CA ALA A 329 13.43 -3.71 6.75
C ALA A 329 13.36 -3.62 8.29
N LYS A 330 12.41 -4.33 8.93
CA LYS A 330 12.28 -4.36 10.41
C LYS A 330 13.43 -5.10 11.09
N ALA A 331 13.99 -6.13 10.45
CA ALA A 331 15.13 -6.86 10.99
C ALA A 331 16.42 -6.01 11.01
N GLN A 332 16.60 -5.12 10.03
CA GLN A 332 17.77 -4.23 9.95
C GLN A 332 17.70 -3.05 10.93
N LEU A 333 16.51 -2.51 11.21
CA LEU A 333 16.29 -1.36 12.11
C LEU A 333 16.55 -1.68 13.59
N ASN A 334 16.23 -2.89 14.04
CA ASN A 334 16.13 -3.22 15.47
C ASN A 334 17.47 -3.56 16.17
N THR A 335 18.63 -3.54 15.50
CA THR A 335 19.84 -4.23 16.03
C THR A 335 21.09 -3.38 16.22
N ARG A 336 21.18 -2.12 15.78
CA ARG A 336 22.46 -1.39 15.76
C ARG A 336 22.40 0.00 16.40
N ALA A 337 22.80 0.08 17.67
CA ALA A 337 22.84 1.33 18.44
C ALA A 337 23.83 2.39 17.90
N SER A 338 24.80 2.00 17.06
CA SER A 338 25.77 2.90 16.42
C SER A 338 25.33 3.44 15.05
N ARG A 339 24.10 3.21 14.60
CA ARG A 339 23.66 3.60 13.26
C ARG A 339 22.41 4.47 13.30
N SER A 340 22.33 5.41 12.37
CA SER A 340 21.12 6.18 12.15
C SER A 340 20.33 5.61 10.98
N THR A 341 19.01 5.60 11.11
CA THR A 341 18.14 5.26 9.99
C THR A 341 17.28 6.43 9.57
N THR A 342 17.33 6.72 8.28
CA THR A 342 16.52 7.77 7.64
C THR A 342 15.55 7.12 6.68
N PHE A 343 14.26 7.40 6.87
CA PHE A 343 13.22 7.05 5.92
C PHE A 343 12.93 8.22 5.00
N GLY A 344 12.88 7.96 3.70
CA GLY A 344 12.52 8.93 2.69
C GLY A 344 11.22 8.58 2.00
N TYR A 345 10.43 9.62 1.72
CA TYR A 345 9.19 9.57 0.98
C TYR A 345 9.28 10.53 -0.20
N PHE A 346 9.02 10.05 -1.40
CA PHE A 346 8.85 10.90 -2.58
C PHE A 346 7.55 10.54 -3.28
N SER A 347 6.70 11.53 -3.55
CA SER A 347 5.51 11.34 -4.38
C SER A 347 5.47 12.32 -5.52
N GLN A 348 5.08 11.82 -6.68
CA GLN A 348 4.82 12.59 -7.88
C GLN A 348 3.34 12.42 -8.24
N SER A 349 2.51 13.41 -7.91
CA SER A 349 1.08 13.40 -8.23
C SER A 349 0.87 13.93 -9.64
N TYR A 350 0.41 13.10 -10.57
CA TYR A 350 0.11 13.51 -11.95
C TYR A 350 -1.24 14.19 -12.06
N TYR A 351 -2.28 13.59 -11.49
CA TYR A 351 -3.61 14.19 -11.45
C TYR A 351 -4.44 13.62 -10.30
N GLN A 352 -5.46 14.38 -9.88
CA GLN A 352 -6.44 13.97 -8.89
C GLN A 352 -7.80 13.84 -9.55
N VAL A 353 -8.54 12.79 -9.19
CA VAL A 353 -9.92 12.56 -9.63
C VAL A 353 -10.85 12.67 -8.44
N THR A 354 -11.90 13.48 -8.56
CA THR A 354 -12.98 13.62 -7.57
C THR A 354 -14.28 13.01 -8.09
N PHE A 355 -15.22 12.75 -7.18
CA PHE A 355 -16.57 12.35 -7.51
C PHE A 355 -17.60 13.28 -6.89
N ASP A 356 -18.50 13.80 -7.74
CA ASP A 356 -19.60 14.66 -7.35
C ASP A 356 -20.92 13.90 -7.59
N ALA A 357 -21.61 13.56 -6.50
CA ALA A 357 -22.90 12.89 -6.57
C ALA A 357 -24.00 13.89 -6.95
N ASP A 358 -24.96 13.46 -7.76
CA ASP A 358 -26.10 14.31 -8.14
C ASP A 358 -27.02 14.61 -6.95
N GLY A 359 -27.82 15.68 -7.08
CA GLY A 359 -28.85 16.04 -6.13
C GLY A 359 -28.43 17.14 -5.16
N SER A 360 -29.42 17.72 -4.48
CA SER A 360 -29.22 18.67 -3.40
C SER A 360 -30.22 18.35 -2.28
N PRO A 361 -29.81 17.68 -1.18
CA PRO A 361 -28.45 17.22 -0.87
C PRO A 361 -27.94 16.10 -1.82
N PRO A 362 -26.62 15.86 -1.87
CA PRO A 362 -26.03 14.82 -2.72
C PRO A 362 -26.61 13.42 -2.42
N ARG A 363 -26.97 12.68 -3.47
CA ARG A 363 -27.57 11.34 -3.40
C ARG A 363 -26.55 10.28 -3.80
N PHE A 364 -26.27 9.32 -2.93
CA PHE A 364 -25.26 8.29 -3.19
C PHE A 364 -25.84 6.93 -3.60
N PHE A 365 -27.08 6.62 -3.19
CA PHE A 365 -27.75 5.35 -3.44
C PHE A 365 -28.87 5.49 -4.48
N ALA A 366 -29.01 4.48 -5.33
CA ALA A 366 -30.08 4.43 -6.33
C ALA A 366 -31.47 4.40 -5.68
N ASP A 367 -32.50 4.75 -6.47
CA ASP A 367 -33.89 4.86 -6.02
C ASP A 367 -34.50 3.55 -5.50
N ASP A 368 -33.93 2.40 -5.88
CA ASP A 368 -34.36 1.05 -5.48
C ASP A 368 -33.63 0.51 -4.25
N VAL A 369 -32.71 1.28 -3.66
CA VAL A 369 -32.02 0.93 -2.41
C VAL A 369 -32.89 1.26 -1.21
N THR A 370 -32.99 0.31 -0.28
CA THR A 370 -33.80 0.43 0.94
C THR A 370 -32.94 0.76 2.17
N LEU A 371 -33.56 1.33 3.20
CA LEU A 371 -32.93 1.63 4.48
C LEU A 371 -32.38 0.37 5.16
N ASP A 372 -33.09 -0.75 5.09
CA ASP A 372 -32.64 -2.01 5.68
C ASP A 372 -31.36 -2.53 5.01
N GLN A 373 -31.25 -2.39 3.68
CA GLN A 373 -30.01 -2.69 2.97
C GLN A 373 -28.87 -1.77 3.40
N VAL A 374 -29.13 -0.47 3.58
CA VAL A 374 -28.11 0.48 4.08
C VAL A 374 -27.64 0.11 5.49
N LYS A 375 -28.58 -0.18 6.40
CA LYS A 375 -28.30 -0.60 7.79
C LYS A 375 -27.50 -1.89 7.91
N ALA A 376 -27.56 -2.77 6.90
CA ALA A 376 -26.75 -3.98 6.87
C ALA A 376 -25.24 -3.69 6.75
N TYR A 377 -24.86 -2.50 6.25
CA TYR A 377 -23.46 -2.11 6.04
C TYR A 377 -22.97 -0.98 6.95
N CYS A 378 -23.85 -0.19 7.54
CA CYS A 378 -23.46 0.97 8.34
C CYS A 378 -24.31 1.17 9.60
N GLY A 379 -23.69 1.77 10.63
CA GLY A 379 -24.27 1.96 11.95
C GLY A 379 -23.51 2.99 12.80
N PRO A 380 -23.86 3.15 14.09
CA PRO A 380 -23.31 4.21 14.96
C PRO A 380 -21.77 4.27 15.02
N ASP A 381 -21.09 3.12 15.09
CA ASP A 381 -19.62 3.03 15.11
C ASP A 381 -19.02 2.72 13.73
N ASN A 382 -19.86 2.75 12.69
CA ASN A 382 -19.50 2.43 11.32
C ASN A 382 -20.30 3.31 10.33
N PRO A 383 -20.14 4.65 10.39
CA PRO A 383 -20.82 5.55 9.46
C PRO A 383 -20.38 5.25 8.02
N PRO A 384 -21.28 5.38 7.02
CA PRO A 384 -20.91 5.15 5.64
C PRO A 384 -20.09 6.33 5.11
N CYS A 385 -19.08 6.00 4.30
CA CYS A 385 -18.14 6.94 3.71
C CYS A 385 -18.01 6.74 2.20
N HIS A 386 -17.43 7.71 1.51
CA HIS A 386 -17.00 7.54 0.11
C HIS A 386 -15.57 8.03 -0.08
N ILE A 387 -14.88 7.42 -1.04
CA ILE A 387 -13.60 7.93 -1.52
C ILE A 387 -13.86 9.21 -2.31
N ALA A 388 -13.50 10.35 -1.73
CA ALA A 388 -13.82 11.66 -2.29
C ALA A 388 -12.82 12.09 -3.38
N THR A 389 -11.55 11.79 -3.16
CA THR A 389 -10.46 12.09 -4.09
C THR A 389 -9.53 10.89 -4.19
N VAL A 390 -9.10 10.57 -5.41
CA VAL A 390 -8.00 9.64 -5.68
C VAL A 390 -6.91 10.39 -6.41
N THR A 391 -5.70 10.34 -5.85
CA THR A 391 -4.50 10.89 -6.47
C THR A 391 -3.80 9.80 -7.27
N TYR A 392 -3.63 10.07 -8.54
CA TYR A 392 -2.96 9.22 -9.51
C TYR A 392 -1.55 9.75 -9.75
N GLY A 393 -0.56 8.88 -9.64
CA GLY A 393 0.83 9.30 -9.65
C GLY A 393 1.80 8.16 -9.41
N ARG A 394 2.94 8.53 -8.83
CA ARG A 394 4.03 7.64 -8.48
C ARG A 394 4.52 7.92 -7.07
N LEU A 395 4.93 6.86 -6.37
CA LEU A 395 5.48 6.94 -5.02
C LEU A 395 6.84 6.20 -4.98
N LEU A 396 7.86 6.81 -4.39
CA LEU A 396 9.15 6.18 -4.09
C LEU A 396 9.38 6.25 -2.58
N THR A 397 9.92 5.18 -2.02
CA THR A 397 10.33 5.15 -0.61
C THR A 397 11.78 4.75 -0.51
N PHE A 398 12.47 5.32 0.49
CA PHE A 398 13.87 5.06 0.77
C PHE A 398 14.02 4.67 2.24
N LEU A 399 14.82 3.66 2.51
CA LEU A 399 15.28 3.34 3.85
C LEU A 399 16.81 3.36 3.81
N VAL A 400 17.40 4.28 4.56
CA VAL A 400 18.84 4.52 4.55
C VAL A 400 19.43 4.22 5.91
N ASP A 401 20.24 3.18 5.97
CA ASP A 401 20.97 2.76 7.16
C ASP A 401 22.41 3.26 7.08
N SER A 402 22.88 4.04 8.06
CA SER A 402 24.17 4.74 7.97
C SER A 402 24.93 4.82 9.29
N GLU A 403 26.27 4.83 9.20
CA GLU A 403 27.17 5.20 10.31
C GLU A 403 27.24 6.72 10.51
N ALA A 404 26.77 7.50 9.54
CA ALA A 404 26.67 8.94 9.66
C ALA A 404 25.44 9.35 10.49
N THR A 405 25.43 10.60 10.92
CA THR A 405 24.28 11.19 11.61
C THR A 405 23.11 11.33 10.64
N SER A 406 21.87 11.27 11.15
CA SER A 406 20.68 11.47 10.30
C SER A 406 20.68 12.85 9.62
N PHE A 407 21.33 13.87 10.21
CA PHE A 407 21.49 15.18 9.59
C PHE A 407 22.36 15.11 8.33
N GLU A 408 23.55 14.49 8.42
CA GLU A 408 24.44 14.29 7.28
C GLU A 408 23.77 13.45 6.19
N VAL A 409 23.08 12.37 6.59
CA VAL A 409 22.34 11.49 5.66
C VAL A 409 21.24 12.28 4.94
N LYS A 410 20.41 13.04 5.66
CA LYS A 410 19.38 13.89 5.06
C LYS A 410 19.98 14.91 4.09
N ALA A 411 21.09 15.55 4.44
CA ALA A 411 21.79 16.48 3.57
C ALA A 411 22.29 15.81 2.27
N ALA A 412 22.93 14.64 2.38
CA ALA A 412 23.43 13.90 1.23
C ALA A 412 22.30 13.37 0.31
N LEU A 413 21.17 12.94 0.89
CA LEU A 413 19.98 12.52 0.14
C LEU A 413 19.30 13.71 -0.56
N ASN A 414 19.15 14.85 0.12
CA ASN A 414 18.63 16.08 -0.51
C ASN A 414 19.51 16.51 -1.69
N ALA A 415 20.84 16.51 -1.53
CA ALA A 415 21.75 16.86 -2.61
C ALA A 415 21.69 15.85 -3.78
N SER A 416 21.50 14.56 -3.49
CA SER A 416 21.33 13.52 -4.52
C SER A 416 20.02 13.72 -5.29
N TRP A 417 18.96 14.10 -4.58
CA TRP A 417 17.66 14.43 -5.15
C TRP A 417 17.72 15.65 -6.07
N GLU A 418 18.27 16.76 -5.59
CA GLU A 418 18.48 17.98 -6.39
C GLU A 418 19.34 17.69 -7.63
N SER A 419 20.43 16.95 -7.47
CA SER A 419 21.28 16.51 -8.58
C SER A 419 20.49 15.75 -9.64
N ALA A 420 19.62 14.83 -9.22
CA ALA A 420 18.81 14.02 -10.12
C ALA A 420 17.71 14.81 -10.84
N VAL A 421 17.02 15.72 -10.14
CA VAL A 421 15.87 16.46 -10.68
C VAL A 421 16.28 17.68 -11.50
N SER A 422 17.22 18.49 -11.01
CA SER A 422 17.60 19.74 -11.67
C SER A 422 18.86 19.63 -12.52
N GLY A 423 19.70 18.62 -12.29
CA GLY A 423 21.00 18.48 -12.94
C GLY A 423 22.03 19.57 -12.56
N THR A 424 21.70 20.44 -11.60
CA THR A 424 22.52 21.62 -11.26
C THR A 424 23.41 21.44 -10.03
N ALA A 425 23.11 20.48 -9.15
CA ALA A 425 23.87 20.23 -7.93
C ALA A 425 24.83 19.04 -8.10
N ALA A 426 26.14 19.27 -7.96
CA ALA A 426 27.12 18.19 -7.87
C ALA A 426 27.28 17.74 -6.41
N LEU A 427 27.40 16.43 -6.19
CA LEU A 427 27.68 15.89 -4.86
C LEU A 427 29.09 16.33 -4.40
N THR A 428 29.16 16.99 -3.23
CA THR A 428 30.42 17.40 -2.58
C THR A 428 31.19 16.18 -2.07
N GLY A 429 32.45 16.38 -1.69
CA GLY A 429 33.25 15.32 -1.04
C GLY A 429 32.60 14.79 0.24
N GLU A 430 31.98 15.66 1.03
CA GLU A 430 31.27 15.32 2.27
C GLU A 430 30.01 14.48 2.01
N HIS A 431 29.23 14.84 0.99
CA HIS A 431 28.07 14.03 0.58
C HIS A 431 28.50 12.63 0.13
N LYS A 432 29.56 12.54 -0.68
CA LYS A 432 30.10 11.24 -1.14
C LYS A 432 30.62 10.39 0.02
N ASN A 433 31.31 10.99 0.99
CA ASN A 433 31.77 10.30 2.19
C ASN A 433 30.61 9.80 3.07
N THR A 434 29.53 10.57 3.16
CA THR A 434 28.31 10.14 3.88
C THR A 434 27.66 8.94 3.16
N LEU A 435 27.50 9.03 1.85
CA LEU A 435 26.90 7.99 1.02
C LEU A 435 27.73 6.69 0.99
N SER A 436 29.07 6.77 1.04
CA SER A 436 29.94 5.58 1.06
C SER A 436 29.84 4.78 2.37
N ARG A 437 29.40 5.40 3.46
CA ARG A 437 29.13 4.74 4.75
C ARG A 437 27.65 4.42 4.98
N SER A 438 26.85 4.48 3.91
CA SER A 438 25.40 4.26 3.95
C SER A 438 25.00 3.09 3.06
N SER A 439 23.94 2.40 3.44
CA SER A 439 23.23 1.45 2.59
C SER A 439 21.82 1.99 2.32
N VAL A 440 21.42 2.03 1.05
CA VAL A 440 20.10 2.55 0.64
C VAL A 440 19.27 1.41 0.09
N THR A 441 18.13 1.15 0.73
CA THR A 441 17.07 0.32 0.16
C THR A 441 15.99 1.24 -0.41
N ALA A 442 15.76 1.18 -1.71
CA ALA A 442 14.76 1.99 -2.39
C ALA A 442 13.64 1.10 -2.93
N ALA A 443 12.40 1.57 -2.88
CA ALA A 443 11.26 0.85 -3.47
C ALA A 443 10.39 1.80 -4.29
N VAL A 444 9.96 1.35 -5.47
CA VAL A 444 9.00 2.04 -6.32
C VAL A 444 7.61 1.47 -6.07
N LEU A 445 6.67 2.36 -5.78
CA LEU A 445 5.28 2.05 -5.44
C LEU A 445 4.36 2.75 -6.46
N GLY A 446 3.40 2.01 -7.01
CA GLY A 446 2.46 2.54 -8.03
C GLY A 446 2.90 2.41 -9.50
N GLY A 447 3.70 1.38 -9.85
CA GLY A 447 4.01 0.99 -11.24
C GLY A 447 3.52 -0.43 -11.58
N SER A 448 3.56 -0.83 -12.86
CA SER A 448 3.01 -2.11 -13.37
C SER A 448 3.68 -3.38 -12.83
N SER A 449 4.80 -3.29 -12.13
CA SER A 449 5.66 -4.43 -11.78
C SER A 449 5.48 -4.96 -10.36
N GLY A 450 4.56 -4.42 -9.55
CA GLY A 450 4.49 -4.72 -8.12
C GLY A 450 5.68 -4.13 -7.34
N VAL A 451 5.59 -4.19 -6.00
CA VAL A 451 6.60 -3.61 -5.10
C VAL A 451 7.79 -4.55 -4.99
N VAL A 452 8.89 -4.23 -5.67
CA VAL A 452 10.20 -4.87 -5.44
C VAL A 452 11.16 -3.81 -4.92
N GLY A 453 11.68 -4.01 -3.71
CA GLY A 453 12.74 -3.16 -3.16
C GLY A 453 14.07 -3.47 -3.84
N GLU A 454 14.75 -2.44 -4.33
CA GLU A 454 16.10 -2.51 -4.87
C GLU A 454 17.10 -2.02 -3.82
N VAL A 455 18.10 -2.84 -3.52
CA VAL A 455 19.20 -2.45 -2.61
C VAL A 455 20.32 -1.82 -3.42
N ILE A 456 20.55 -0.54 -3.20
CA ILE A 456 21.63 0.23 -3.81
C ILE A 456 22.86 0.13 -2.90
N THR A 457 23.69 -0.88 -3.15
CA THR A 457 24.88 -1.20 -2.33
C THR A 457 26.03 -0.21 -2.51
N ASN A 458 26.06 0.57 -3.60
CA ASN A 458 26.98 1.67 -3.81
C ASN A 458 26.20 2.98 -4.07
N PRO A 459 25.72 3.66 -3.02
CA PRO A 459 24.91 4.87 -3.19
C PRO A 459 25.65 6.03 -3.88
N VAL A 460 26.97 6.12 -3.72
CA VAL A 460 27.79 7.18 -4.33
C VAL A 460 27.67 7.19 -5.85
N ALA A 461 27.70 6.01 -6.48
CA ALA A 461 27.60 5.87 -7.92
C ALA A 461 26.17 5.55 -8.40
N GLY A 462 25.38 4.86 -7.58
CA GLY A 462 24.10 4.29 -7.98
C GLY A 462 22.87 5.14 -7.68
N LEU A 463 22.90 6.00 -6.65
CA LEU A 463 21.68 6.67 -6.17
C LEU A 463 21.12 7.68 -7.18
N VAL A 464 21.95 8.59 -7.68
CA VAL A 464 21.51 9.63 -8.65
C VAL A 464 20.99 9.00 -9.95
N PRO A 465 21.72 8.07 -10.61
CA PRO A 465 21.19 7.38 -11.79
C PRO A 465 19.91 6.60 -11.54
N TRP A 466 19.78 5.98 -10.36
CA TRP A 466 18.55 5.29 -9.98
C TRP A 466 17.37 6.25 -9.92
N ILE A 467 17.51 7.39 -9.21
CA ILE A 467 16.46 8.42 -9.12
C ILE A 467 16.12 8.94 -10.53
N GLN A 468 17.11 9.26 -11.35
CA GLN A 468 16.90 9.72 -12.73
C GLN A 468 16.14 8.70 -13.58
N GLY A 469 16.48 7.41 -13.46
CA GLY A 469 15.75 6.32 -14.10
C GLY A 469 14.28 6.24 -13.66
N GLN A 470 14.00 6.55 -12.38
CA GLN A 470 12.63 6.62 -11.88
C GLN A 470 11.90 7.92 -12.23
N LEU A 471 12.59 8.98 -12.65
CA LEU A 471 11.98 10.27 -13.03
C LEU A 471 11.70 10.38 -14.52
N ALA A 472 12.28 9.52 -15.36
CA ALA A 472 12.07 9.52 -16.79
C ALA A 472 10.57 9.29 -17.10
N VAL A 473 9.88 10.30 -17.63
CA VAL A 473 8.47 10.22 -18.05
C VAL A 473 8.41 9.65 -19.47
N ASN A 474 8.00 8.39 -19.61
CA ASN A 474 7.62 7.79 -20.90
C ASN A 474 6.09 7.68 -21.01
N ARG A 475 5.57 7.83 -22.24
CA ARG A 475 4.14 7.83 -22.59
C ARG A 475 3.41 6.53 -22.18
N ASP A 476 4.17 5.46 -21.95
CA ASP A 476 3.68 4.14 -21.57
C ASP A 476 3.81 3.87 -20.05
N LEU A 477 4.11 4.89 -19.23
CA LEU A 477 4.15 4.70 -17.78
C LEU A 477 2.74 4.40 -17.24
N PRO A 478 2.54 3.26 -16.57
CA PRO A 478 1.29 2.96 -15.90
C PRO A 478 1.13 3.94 -14.74
N VAL A 479 0.06 4.75 -14.80
CA VAL A 479 -0.32 5.64 -13.71
C VAL A 479 -1.21 4.86 -12.75
N ALA A 480 -0.81 4.74 -11.50
CA ALA A 480 -1.56 4.05 -10.46
C ALA A 480 -2.12 5.04 -9.43
N PRO A 481 -3.21 4.69 -8.74
CA PRO A 481 -3.64 5.46 -7.57
C PRO A 481 -2.60 5.28 -6.45
N ILE A 482 -2.16 6.38 -5.83
CA ILE A 482 -1.12 6.41 -4.79
C ILE A 482 -1.61 6.96 -3.45
N GLN A 483 -2.68 7.77 -3.47
CA GLN A 483 -3.26 8.38 -2.29
C GLN A 483 -4.76 8.56 -2.48
N TYR A 484 -5.51 8.54 -1.39
CA TYR A 484 -6.93 8.86 -1.39
C TYR A 484 -7.35 9.66 -0.15
N THR A 485 -8.46 10.37 -0.28
CA THR A 485 -9.18 10.99 0.85
C THR A 485 -10.57 10.39 0.95
N VAL A 486 -11.10 10.34 2.17
CA VAL A 486 -12.41 9.77 2.47
C VAL A 486 -13.29 10.85 3.09
N ARG A 487 -14.56 10.92 2.70
CA ARG A 487 -15.57 11.80 3.32
C ARG A 487 -16.76 11.00 3.81
N TYR A 488 -17.35 11.44 4.92
CA TYR A 488 -18.63 10.89 5.38
C TYR A 488 -19.74 11.17 4.36
N LEU A 489 -20.69 10.25 4.22
CA LEU A 489 -21.90 10.51 3.45
C LEU A 489 -22.82 11.50 4.17
N ALA A 490 -22.76 11.57 5.51
CA ALA A 490 -23.52 12.53 6.29
C ALA A 490 -23.03 13.97 6.02
N PRO A 491 -23.94 14.92 5.75
CA PRO A 491 -23.62 16.34 5.70
C PRO A 491 -23.00 16.81 7.03
N PRO A 492 -21.98 17.69 7.00
CA PRO A 492 -21.51 18.47 5.85
C PRO A 492 -20.47 17.75 4.96
N HIS A 493 -20.44 16.41 4.94
CA HIS A 493 -19.49 15.60 4.16
C HIS A 493 -18.04 15.87 4.56
N ASN A 494 -17.80 15.99 5.87
CA ASN A 494 -16.47 16.22 6.41
C ASN A 494 -15.49 15.12 5.99
N LEU A 495 -14.21 15.51 5.86
CA LEU A 495 -13.13 14.54 5.72
C LEU A 495 -13.13 13.60 6.93
N VAL A 496 -12.98 12.31 6.66
CA VAL A 496 -12.77 11.31 7.70
C VAL A 496 -11.37 11.51 8.26
N GLN A 497 -11.30 11.68 9.57
CA GLN A 497 -10.06 11.74 10.33
C GLN A 497 -9.99 10.50 11.20
N VAL A 498 -8.85 9.82 11.18
CA VAL A 498 -8.60 8.64 12.02
C VAL A 498 -7.31 8.83 12.79
N SER A 499 -7.21 8.21 13.95
CA SER A 499 -5.94 8.12 14.68
C SER A 499 -5.27 6.80 14.42
N ARG A 500 -3.98 6.87 14.14
CA ARG A 500 -3.11 5.72 14.08
C ARG A 500 -2.07 5.81 15.16
N THR A 501 -1.76 4.68 15.76
CA THR A 501 -0.86 4.62 16.90
C THR A 501 0.18 3.55 16.66
N THR A 502 1.43 3.84 17.01
CA THR A 502 2.52 2.87 17.07
C THR A 502 3.34 3.08 18.34
N ASP A 503 4.06 2.05 18.74
CA ASP A 503 5.04 2.12 19.81
C ASP A 503 6.44 2.22 19.20
N VAL A 504 7.19 3.24 19.61
CA VAL A 504 8.56 3.49 19.19
C VAL A 504 9.47 3.20 20.37
N VAL A 505 10.57 2.47 20.16
CA VAL A 505 11.60 2.26 21.17
C VAL A 505 12.77 3.17 20.82
N ARG A 506 13.11 4.11 21.71
CA ARG A 506 14.25 5.01 21.54
C ARG A 506 15.34 4.71 22.53
N ILE A 507 16.59 4.73 22.08
CA ILE A 507 17.74 4.78 22.97
C ILE A 507 17.85 6.20 23.52
N VAL A 508 17.81 6.34 24.84
CA VAL A 508 17.87 7.63 25.54
C VAL A 508 19.12 7.79 26.40
N ASP A 509 19.80 6.68 26.73
CA ASP A 509 21.12 6.71 27.34
C ASP A 509 21.95 5.49 26.94
N ALA A 510 23.27 5.62 26.94
CA ALA A 510 24.20 4.52 26.72
C ALA A 510 25.52 4.78 27.46
N ASN A 511 25.77 4.02 28.52
CA ASN A 511 26.94 4.15 29.38
C ASN A 511 27.90 2.98 29.19
N VAL A 512 29.21 3.23 29.27
CA VAL A 512 30.20 2.14 29.21
C VAL A 512 29.99 1.16 30.37
N TYR A 513 29.84 -0.12 30.04
CA TYR A 513 29.65 -1.18 31.02
C TYR A 513 30.89 -1.30 31.91
N GLY A 514 30.68 -1.32 33.22
CA GLY A 514 31.77 -1.32 34.21
C GLY A 514 32.38 0.06 34.48
N GLY A 515 31.87 1.14 33.88
CA GLY A 515 32.32 2.51 34.10
C GLY A 515 33.35 3.00 33.07
N ARG A 516 33.56 4.32 33.05
CA ARG A 516 34.50 4.98 32.11
C ARG A 516 35.96 4.79 32.50
N GLU A 517 36.23 4.46 33.76
CA GLU A 517 37.56 4.35 34.32
C GLU A 517 37.75 2.95 34.92
N ALA A 518 38.84 2.31 34.55
CA ALA A 518 39.35 1.08 35.17
C ALA A 518 40.80 1.32 35.60
N GLY A 519 41.34 0.54 36.52
CA GLY A 519 42.71 0.75 36.96
C GLY A 519 43.12 -0.15 38.10
N GLY A 520 44.39 -0.02 38.49
CA GLY A 520 44.96 -0.78 39.59
C GLY A 520 46.39 -0.36 39.90
N THR A 521 46.91 -0.85 41.00
CA THR A 521 48.30 -0.69 41.40
C THR A 521 49.00 -2.04 41.37
N TYR A 522 50.19 -2.08 40.76
CA TYR A 522 50.96 -3.29 40.48
C TYR A 522 52.39 -3.11 40.96
N LYS A 523 53.01 -4.22 41.37
CA LYS A 523 54.44 -4.31 41.66
C LYS A 523 55.14 -4.95 40.47
N VAL A 524 56.12 -4.27 39.89
CA VAL A 524 56.91 -4.75 38.75
C VAL A 524 58.38 -4.55 39.10
N GLY A 525 59.18 -5.61 39.12
CA GLY A 525 60.53 -5.54 39.65
C GLY A 525 61.42 -6.68 39.21
N GLU A 526 62.60 -6.77 39.82
CA GLU A 526 63.56 -7.85 39.62
C GLU A 526 63.84 -8.65 40.89
N GLY A 527 64.31 -9.87 40.68
CA GLY A 527 64.69 -10.83 41.71
C GLY A 527 64.04 -12.20 41.51
N ASP A 528 64.39 -13.13 42.39
CA ASP A 528 63.93 -14.52 42.32
C ASP A 528 62.39 -14.61 42.20
N GLY A 529 61.91 -15.20 41.10
CA GLY A 529 60.49 -15.42 40.83
C GLY A 529 59.74 -14.23 40.22
N LYS A 530 60.43 -13.14 39.86
CA LYS A 530 59.83 -12.00 39.14
C LYS A 530 59.76 -12.30 37.63
N GLY A 531 58.82 -11.63 36.96
CA GLY A 531 58.60 -11.76 35.52
C GLY A 531 57.53 -10.78 35.03
N PRO A 532 57.05 -10.93 33.79
CA PRO A 532 55.95 -10.12 33.27
C PRO A 532 54.70 -10.23 34.15
N VAL A 533 54.06 -9.10 34.41
CA VAL A 533 52.92 -8.96 35.31
C VAL A 533 51.64 -8.74 34.48
N PRO A 534 50.71 -9.71 34.45
CA PRO A 534 49.37 -9.48 33.90
C PRO A 534 48.63 -8.49 34.80
N THR A 535 48.02 -7.46 34.21
CA THR A 535 47.22 -6.52 34.99
C THR A 535 45.80 -7.02 35.24
N GLY A 536 45.32 -8.01 34.46
CA GLY A 536 43.90 -8.38 34.41
C GLY A 536 43.00 -7.33 33.76
N ILE A 537 43.54 -6.17 33.34
CA ILE A 537 42.79 -5.12 32.66
C ILE A 537 42.75 -5.43 31.17
N ARG A 538 41.56 -5.77 30.65
CA ARG A 538 41.32 -5.87 29.21
C ARG A 538 41.10 -4.49 28.62
N VAL A 539 41.79 -4.14 27.54
CA VAL A 539 41.74 -2.85 26.85
C VAL A 539 41.26 -3.00 25.42
N ASN A 540 40.53 -2.00 24.92
CA ASN A 540 39.99 -1.97 23.56
C ASN A 540 40.66 -0.88 22.74
N ARG A 541 40.58 -0.99 21.41
CA ARG A 541 41.12 0.02 20.49
C ARG A 541 40.58 1.43 20.84
N GLY A 542 41.48 2.40 20.95
CA GLY A 542 41.17 3.79 21.26
C GLY A 542 40.93 4.11 22.74
N ASP A 543 41.01 3.13 23.65
CA ASP A 543 41.11 3.41 25.09
C ASP A 543 42.37 4.26 25.36
N GLU A 544 42.30 5.13 26.35
CA GLU A 544 43.46 5.90 26.82
C GLU A 544 43.98 5.27 28.12
N VAL A 545 45.23 4.80 28.11
CA VAL A 545 45.89 4.21 29.28
C VAL A 545 46.92 5.19 29.81
N THR A 546 46.80 5.55 31.09
CA THR A 546 47.75 6.37 31.83
C THR A 546 48.50 5.52 32.84
N PHE A 547 49.81 5.63 32.85
CA PHE A 547 50.71 4.95 33.76
C PHE A 547 51.43 5.98 34.63
N THR A 548 51.65 5.65 35.89
CA THR A 548 52.56 6.37 36.79
C THR A 548 53.34 5.36 37.60
N ALA A 549 54.65 5.51 37.68
CA ALA A 549 55.53 4.57 38.34
C ALA A 549 56.56 5.27 39.23
N THR A 550 56.80 4.70 40.40
CA THR A 550 57.85 5.12 41.33
C THR A 550 58.61 3.91 41.84
N GLY A 551 59.70 4.11 42.58
CA GLY A 551 60.53 3.03 43.11
C GLY A 551 61.86 2.91 42.36
N ARG A 552 62.62 1.87 42.71
CA ARG A 552 63.96 1.63 42.17
C ARG A 552 64.19 0.13 42.02
N VAL A 553 64.87 -0.24 40.95
CA VAL A 553 65.28 -1.61 40.65
C VAL A 553 66.78 -1.61 40.37
N TRP A 554 67.47 -2.65 40.80
CA TRP A 554 68.85 -2.93 40.43
C TRP A 554 68.91 -4.17 39.56
N ALA A 555 69.36 -4.03 38.31
CA ALA A 555 69.33 -5.08 37.29
C ALA A 555 70.58 -5.98 37.27
N GLY A 556 71.06 -6.42 38.45
CA GLY A 556 72.10 -7.44 38.55
C GLY A 556 73.55 -7.03 38.23
N TRP A 557 73.80 -5.81 37.75
CA TRP A 557 75.14 -5.36 37.34
C TRP A 557 75.87 -4.65 38.49
N MET A 558 76.95 -5.28 38.99
CA MET A 558 77.71 -4.85 40.18
C MET A 558 78.22 -3.40 40.16
N PHE A 559 78.36 -2.79 38.97
CA PHE A 559 78.85 -1.40 38.80
C PHE A 559 77.75 -0.39 38.43
N ILE A 560 76.50 -0.83 38.30
CA ILE A 560 75.34 0.01 38.00
C ILE A 560 74.49 0.08 39.26
N GLY A 561 74.25 1.29 39.79
CA GLY A 561 73.38 1.47 40.95
C GLY A 561 71.89 1.31 40.59
N ALA A 562 71.02 1.17 41.60
CA ALA A 562 69.59 1.04 41.38
C ALA A 562 69.01 2.21 40.56
N THR A 563 68.25 1.91 39.51
CA THR A 563 67.64 2.88 38.58
C THR A 563 66.15 3.03 38.82
N GLY A 564 65.61 4.19 38.46
CA GLY A 564 64.16 4.43 38.45
C GLY A 564 63.50 3.84 37.19
N PRO A 565 62.17 4.01 37.04
CA PRO A 565 61.39 3.46 35.93
C PRO A 565 61.84 3.88 34.54
N GLU A 566 62.57 5.00 34.42
CA GLU A 566 63.21 5.47 33.17
C GLU A 566 64.29 4.51 32.64
N GLY A 567 64.76 3.58 33.46
CA GLY A 567 65.81 2.63 33.10
C GLY A 567 67.22 3.22 33.12
N ILE A 568 68.18 2.42 32.65
CA ILE A 568 69.60 2.70 32.67
C ILE A 568 69.97 3.60 31.48
N SER A 569 70.92 4.51 31.68
CA SER A 569 71.44 5.36 30.59
C SER A 569 72.12 4.53 29.50
N GLY A 570 71.79 4.80 28.23
CA GLY A 570 72.31 4.09 27.06
C GLY A 570 71.22 3.30 26.32
N PRO A 571 71.50 2.86 25.08
CA PRO A 571 70.54 2.10 24.29
C PRO A 571 70.30 0.71 24.91
N PRO A 572 69.08 0.16 24.78
CA PRO A 572 68.78 -1.22 25.18
C PRO A 572 69.61 -2.21 24.34
N LYS A 573 69.71 -3.45 24.82
CA LYS A 573 70.37 -4.51 24.05
C LYS A 573 69.43 -5.03 22.96
N SER A 574 69.99 -5.53 21.86
CA SER A 574 69.20 -6.01 20.71
C SER A 574 68.37 -7.26 21.01
N TRP A 575 68.65 -7.96 22.12
CA TRP A 575 67.92 -9.13 22.57
C TRP A 575 66.91 -8.83 23.69
N TYR A 576 66.75 -7.56 24.05
CA TYR A 576 65.74 -7.14 25.01
C TYR A 576 64.34 -7.18 24.39
N PRO A 577 63.28 -7.26 25.21
CA PRO A 577 61.89 -7.32 24.74
C PRO A 577 61.47 -6.13 23.88
N LEU A 578 62.04 -4.96 24.17
CA LEU A 578 61.92 -3.74 23.39
C LEU A 578 63.34 -3.26 23.04
N PRO A 579 63.91 -3.75 21.91
CA PRO A 579 65.32 -3.57 21.57
C PRO A 579 65.63 -2.23 20.89
N ASP A 580 64.61 -1.49 20.47
CA ASP A 580 64.71 -0.23 19.75
C ASP A 580 63.52 0.70 20.04
N GLY A 581 63.68 1.98 19.68
CA GLY A 581 62.67 3.01 19.88
C GLY A 581 63.24 4.27 20.53
N GLU A 582 62.62 5.41 20.24
CA GLU A 582 63.01 6.68 20.85
C GLU A 582 62.76 6.65 22.36
N GLY A 583 63.79 6.99 23.14
CA GLY A 583 63.70 7.01 24.61
C GLY A 583 63.70 5.63 25.28
N VAL A 584 63.72 4.53 24.51
CA VAL A 584 63.80 3.17 25.05
C VAL A 584 65.16 2.93 25.69
N ARG A 585 65.17 2.27 26.85
CA ARG A 585 66.37 2.01 27.67
C ARG A 585 66.32 0.61 28.26
N GLY A 586 67.48 0.10 28.65
CA GLY A 586 67.58 -1.15 29.41
C GLY A 586 66.99 -1.01 30.81
N SER A 587 66.35 -2.06 31.30
CA SER A 587 65.71 -2.14 32.63
C SER A 587 64.67 -1.06 32.91
N MET A 588 64.15 -0.40 31.86
CA MET A 588 63.04 0.56 31.98
C MET A 588 61.71 -0.17 32.19
N LEU A 589 60.73 0.49 32.78
CA LEU A 589 59.36 -0.01 32.79
C LEU A 589 58.77 0.09 31.37
N ILE A 590 58.22 -1.04 30.90
CA ILE A 590 57.51 -1.15 29.62
C ILE A 590 56.13 -1.78 29.82
N GLY A 591 55.21 -1.40 28.94
CA GLY A 591 53.86 -1.95 28.85
C GLY A 591 53.72 -2.78 27.60
N GLY A 592 52.75 -3.70 27.59
CA GLY A 592 52.48 -4.55 26.43
C GLY A 592 51.05 -5.03 26.39
N TYR A 593 50.68 -5.62 25.26
CA TYR A 593 49.37 -6.23 25.03
C TYR A 593 49.55 -7.74 24.84
N ASP A 594 48.77 -8.56 25.57
CA ASP A 594 48.82 -10.02 25.57
C ASP A 594 50.23 -10.60 25.77
N ASN A 595 50.98 -10.05 26.74
CA ASN A 595 52.38 -10.39 27.02
C ASN A 595 53.33 -10.22 25.81
N GLY A 596 53.01 -9.27 24.92
CA GLY A 596 53.81 -8.91 23.76
C GLY A 596 53.58 -7.45 23.34
N LYS A 597 53.97 -7.09 22.11
CA LYS A 597 53.77 -5.74 21.54
C LYS A 597 54.19 -4.62 22.52
N TRP A 598 55.43 -4.73 23.00
CA TRP A 598 55.93 -3.88 24.07
C TRP A 598 56.10 -2.42 23.63
N PHE A 599 55.89 -1.49 24.55
CA PHE A 599 56.05 -0.04 24.34
C PHE A 599 56.65 0.63 25.59
N PRO A 600 57.38 1.75 25.43
CA PRO A 600 58.02 2.42 26.56
C PRO A 600 56.99 3.09 27.48
N ILE A 601 57.19 2.97 28.80
CA ILE A 601 56.38 3.67 29.82
C ILE A 601 57.23 4.67 30.61
N GLY A 602 58.35 4.24 31.21
CA GLY A 602 59.11 5.08 32.13
C GLY A 602 58.36 5.38 33.44
N SER A 603 58.62 6.54 34.05
CA SER A 603 57.95 6.97 35.30
C SER A 603 56.51 7.46 35.08
N GLY A 604 56.14 7.75 33.83
CA GLY A 604 54.77 8.02 33.47
C GLY A 604 54.58 8.13 31.95
N ALA A 605 53.50 7.53 31.47
CA ALA A 605 53.14 7.56 30.06
C ALA A 605 51.62 7.66 29.90
N ARG A 606 51.19 8.23 28.77
CA ARG A 606 49.81 8.18 28.32
C ARG A 606 49.80 7.61 26.91
N VAL A 607 49.06 6.53 26.70
CA VAL A 607 49.06 5.77 25.45
C VAL A 607 47.62 5.58 25.00
N HIS A 608 47.36 5.78 23.70
CA HIS A 608 46.12 5.33 23.08
C HIS A 608 46.30 3.92 22.56
N VAL A 609 45.37 3.03 22.89
CA VAL A 609 45.41 1.65 22.42
C VAL A 609 45.23 1.65 20.90
N PRO A 610 46.18 1.06 20.14
CA PRO A 610 46.17 1.15 18.69
C PRO A 610 45.12 0.23 18.08
N ALA A 611 44.79 0.44 16.80
CA ALA A 611 43.69 -0.26 16.13
C ALA A 611 43.87 -1.78 16.06
N GLU A 612 45.12 -2.25 16.03
CA GLU A 612 45.53 -3.66 15.98
C GLU A 612 45.59 -4.36 17.35
N SER A 613 45.22 -3.68 18.44
CA SER A 613 45.23 -4.24 19.80
C SER A 613 43.85 -4.07 20.44
N ASP A 614 42.86 -4.73 19.87
CA ASP A 614 41.47 -4.75 20.36
C ASP A 614 41.21 -5.99 21.22
N ASP A 615 40.46 -5.81 22.31
CA ASP A 615 40.14 -6.85 23.31
C ASP A 615 41.35 -7.60 23.91
N CYS A 616 42.50 -6.90 24.05
CA CYS A 616 43.75 -7.46 24.58
C CYS A 616 43.89 -7.24 26.10
N GLU A 617 44.63 -8.09 26.79
CA GLU A 617 45.04 -7.85 28.17
C GLU A 617 46.27 -6.92 28.22
N LEU A 618 46.26 -5.94 29.13
CA LEU A 618 47.42 -5.10 29.41
C LEU A 618 48.42 -5.80 30.34
N TRP A 619 49.70 -5.76 29.98
CA TRP A 619 50.81 -6.37 30.72
C TRP A 619 51.88 -5.33 31.06
N LEU A 620 52.60 -5.55 32.16
CA LEU A 620 53.72 -4.73 32.60
C LEU A 620 54.97 -5.59 32.77
N ARG A 621 56.15 -5.07 32.42
CA ARG A 621 57.43 -5.73 32.72
C ARG A 621 58.59 -4.74 32.70
N LEU A 622 59.78 -5.24 33.01
CA LEU A 622 61.02 -4.53 32.75
C LEU A 622 61.55 -4.86 31.35
N ASN A 623 62.19 -3.88 30.72
CA ASN A 623 62.92 -4.08 29.48
C ASN A 623 64.28 -4.72 29.76
N ASP A 624 64.24 -5.95 30.25
CA ASP A 624 65.40 -6.79 30.55
C ASP A 624 65.17 -8.21 30.01
N ASP A 625 66.26 -8.89 29.67
CA ASP A 625 66.23 -10.27 29.18
C ASP A 625 66.14 -11.29 30.33
N ASP A 626 66.67 -10.94 31.50
CA ASP A 626 66.61 -11.75 32.71
C ASP A 626 66.23 -10.91 33.94
N MET A 627 64.97 -11.00 34.35
CA MET A 627 64.43 -10.28 35.51
C MET A 627 64.74 -10.95 36.86
N THR A 628 65.54 -12.02 36.89
CA THR A 628 65.81 -12.79 38.12
C THR A 628 67.12 -12.45 38.80
N ASN A 629 68.03 -11.75 38.10
CA ASN A 629 69.39 -11.50 38.58
C ASN A 629 69.55 -10.17 39.36
N GLY A 630 68.46 -9.42 39.53
CA GLY A 630 68.40 -8.16 40.24
C GLY A 630 67.66 -8.18 41.57
N ASP A 631 67.32 -6.99 42.08
CA ASP A 631 66.47 -6.79 43.26
C ASP A 631 65.73 -5.44 43.18
N GLY A 632 64.60 -5.33 43.87
CA GLY A 632 63.77 -4.13 43.97
C GLY A 632 62.50 -4.17 43.13
N ASP A 633 61.65 -3.17 43.33
CA ASP A 633 60.32 -3.08 42.71
C ASP A 633 59.97 -1.64 42.35
N PHE A 634 59.19 -1.51 41.27
CA PHE A 634 58.40 -0.34 40.96
C PHE A 634 56.97 -0.49 41.47
N ASP A 635 56.45 0.58 42.05
CA ASP A 635 55.03 0.79 42.29
C ASP A 635 54.41 1.45 41.07
N VAL A 636 53.62 0.69 40.31
CA VAL A 636 53.01 1.13 39.06
C VAL A 636 51.51 1.30 39.25
N THR A 637 50.99 2.50 39.04
CA THR A 637 49.55 2.77 38.96
C THR A 637 49.14 2.89 37.51
N VAL A 638 48.13 2.11 37.12
CA VAL A 638 47.52 2.12 35.80
C VAL A 638 46.10 2.66 35.93
N SER A 639 45.73 3.60 35.06
CA SER A 639 44.36 4.06 34.86
C SER A 639 44.01 3.97 33.38
N VAL A 640 42.91 3.31 33.06
CA VAL A 640 42.36 3.17 31.72
C VAL A 640 41.08 3.97 31.65
N ARG A 641 41.05 4.97 30.76
CA ARG A 641 39.85 5.68 30.38
C ARG A 641 39.29 5.07 29.10
N ARG A 642 38.13 4.45 29.22
CA ARG A 642 37.43 3.81 28.10
C ARG A 642 37.07 4.83 27.03
N ARG A 643 37.26 4.46 25.75
CA ARG A 643 36.76 5.25 24.62
C ARG A 643 35.24 5.39 24.74
N LEU A 644 34.72 6.59 24.48
CA LEU A 644 33.28 6.74 24.32
C LEU A 644 32.88 6.14 22.95
N PRO A 645 31.87 5.26 22.90
CA PRO A 645 31.32 4.81 21.63
C PRO A 645 30.65 6.00 20.93
N THR A 646 30.78 6.05 19.61
CA THR A 646 30.10 7.09 18.81
C THR A 646 28.69 6.58 18.54
N ILE A 647 27.71 7.12 19.27
CA ILE A 647 26.30 6.84 19.00
C ILE A 647 25.78 8.02 18.18
N PRO A 648 25.42 7.83 16.89
CA PRO A 648 24.95 8.91 16.02
C PRO A 648 23.61 9.47 16.51
N ALA A 649 23.70 10.39 17.46
CA ALA A 649 22.67 11.21 18.06
C ALA A 649 21.48 10.46 18.72
N MET A 650 21.63 10.30 20.05
CA MET A 650 20.50 10.55 20.96
C MET A 650 20.11 12.02 20.79
N PRO A 651 18.82 12.36 20.63
CA PRO A 651 18.42 13.76 20.59
C PRO A 651 18.86 14.44 21.90
N GLN A 652 19.60 15.55 21.80
CA GLN A 652 19.70 16.51 22.91
C GLN A 652 18.40 17.29 23.03
#